data_AF-A0A6P6LEP0-F1
#
_entry.id   AF-A0A6P6LEP0-F1
#
_cell.length_a   1.000
_cell.length_b   1.000
_cell.length_c   1.000
_cell.angle_alpha   90.00
_cell.angle_beta   90.00
_cell.angle_gamma   90.00
#
_symmetry.space_group_name_H-M   'P 1'
#
loop_
_entity.id
_entity.type
_entity.pdbx_description
1 polymer ?
#
loop_
_entity_poly.entity_id
_entity_poly.type
_entity_poly.pdbx_seq_one_letter_code
_entity_poly.pdbx_strand_id
1 'polypeptide(L)'
;MLWTANTIIRKFSSSSAYYQNKLKLALIGQSLFGQEVYTNLRKQGHKVVGVFTVPDKDGKADPLAVVAEKDGTPVFKFPRWRLKGKPIPEVVEAYKAVGAELNVMPFCSQFIPMNVIDFPKHGSIIYHPSILPRHRGASAINWTLIEGDKKAGFSIFWADDGLDTGPILLQKECPVEPNDTVDTLYNRFLFPEGIKAMVEAVQLIADGKAPKIPQSEEGASYEGIQKKSNAKVNMAQPAEVIHNWIRGHDKVPGAWIVIDGKPVTLYSSSMLSGSVPAGQPIEVEGASQPGLIAKSGLILFGSDGKALQVKNLQFEDRKMIPASKYFSSDEAASLDLTDDEKKMAEEIRAIWKGILSNVPVIDDTTDFFKSGAASMDVVRLVEEVKQKCGGVQLQNEDVYMATTFQIFVQMFVRRLRGEDQEEELVIDYVTKDVNNMTVKMPHQCFINGNFEDAEDGKTYNTVNPTDGSVICKVSYASVADVDRAVSAAKEAFDNGPWGKMNPRDRGRLLYRLADLMEEHQEELATIETIDSGAVYTLALKTHVGMSIQTFRYFAGWCDKIQGSTIPINQARPNRNLTFTKKEPLGVCAIVIPWNYPLMMLAWKSAACLAAGNTLVLKPAQVTPLTALKFAELTVKAGIPKGVINIVPGSGGLVGQRMSDHPDIRKLGFTGSTPIGKQIMKSCAVSNLKKVSLELGGKSPLIIFSDCDMDKAVRMGMSSVYFNKGENCIAAGRLFVEESIHDEYIRRVVEEIKKMKIGDPLDRSTDHGPQNHKAHLDKLVEYCELGVKEGATLVYGGRQVDRQGFFMEPTVFTDVEDHMFIAKEESFGPVMVVSKFKDGDVDGVLSRANNTEFGLASGVFTRDINKAMYVSERLEAGTVFINTYNKTDVAAPFGGFKQSGFGKDLGEEALHEYLRTKAVTVEY
;
A
#
# COMPACT_ATOMS: atom_id res chain seq x y z
N MET A 1 64.43 9.23 -18.00
CA MET A 1 64.98 7.86 -18.06
C MET A 1 63.81 6.92 -18.21
N LEU A 2 63.44 6.58 -19.46
CA LEU A 2 63.87 5.38 -20.21
C LEU A 2 63.16 4.13 -19.65
N TRP A 3 62.05 3.69 -20.26
CA TRP A 3 61.98 2.70 -21.35
C TRP A 3 62.54 1.32 -20.96
N THR A 4 61.66 0.31 -20.90
CA THR A 4 61.71 -0.81 -21.87
C THR A 4 60.39 -1.59 -21.85
N ALA A 5 59.82 -1.71 -23.04
CA ALA A 5 58.69 -2.54 -23.38
C ALA A 5 59.06 -4.03 -23.40
N ASN A 6 58.06 -4.90 -23.21
CA ASN A 6 58.01 -6.11 -24.03
C ASN A 6 56.57 -6.51 -24.34
N THR A 7 56.34 -6.65 -25.64
CA THR A 7 55.09 -6.94 -26.33
C THR A 7 54.94 -8.45 -26.44
N ILE A 8 53.90 -9.06 -25.87
CA ILE A 8 53.42 -10.38 -26.35
C ILE A 8 51.89 -10.36 -26.46
N ILE A 9 51.46 -10.58 -27.69
CA ILE A 9 50.10 -10.69 -28.19
C ILE A 9 49.42 -11.98 -27.72
N ARG A 10 48.14 -11.85 -27.34
CA ARG A 10 47.03 -12.84 -27.37
C ARG A 10 47.38 -14.33 -27.26
N LYS A 11 46.87 -14.97 -26.21
CA LYS A 11 46.02 -16.17 -26.34
C LYS A 11 44.91 -16.11 -25.29
N PHE A 12 43.67 -15.95 -25.74
CA PHE A 12 42.48 -16.26 -24.96
C PHE A 12 42.51 -17.76 -24.64
N SER A 13 42.57 -18.11 -23.36
CA SER A 13 42.29 -19.47 -22.88
C SER A 13 41.09 -19.39 -21.96
N SER A 14 39.92 -19.68 -22.50
CA SER A 14 38.70 -19.93 -21.74
C SER A 14 38.76 -21.32 -21.12
N SER A 15 38.78 -21.40 -19.80
CA SER A 15 38.40 -22.60 -19.04
C SER A 15 37.46 -22.11 -17.92
N SER A 16 36.13 -22.15 -18.03
CA SER A 16 35.28 -23.34 -18.25
C SER A 16 35.73 -24.49 -17.35
N ALA A 17 35.36 -24.39 -16.08
CA ALA A 17 35.46 -25.48 -15.13
C ALA A 17 34.22 -25.44 -14.24
N TYR A 18 33.05 -25.69 -14.84
CA TYR A 18 31.97 -26.45 -14.22
C TYR A 18 31.13 -27.05 -15.36
N TYR A 19 30.66 -28.28 -15.14
CA TYR A 19 29.77 -29.08 -16.01
C TYR A 19 30.40 -29.94 -17.12
N GLN A 20 31.16 -30.99 -16.76
CA GLN A 20 31.62 -31.98 -17.74
C GLN A 20 30.60 -33.08 -18.08
N ASN A 21 29.66 -33.42 -17.18
CA ASN A 21 28.76 -34.56 -17.40
C ASN A 21 27.36 -34.10 -17.81
N LYS A 22 27.03 -34.26 -19.09
CA LYS A 22 25.69 -34.01 -19.65
C LYS A 22 25.06 -35.30 -20.14
N LEU A 23 23.80 -35.47 -19.78
CA LEU A 23 23.01 -36.66 -20.08
C LEU A 23 22.06 -36.43 -21.24
N LYS A 24 21.75 -37.49 -21.97
CA LYS A 24 20.59 -37.58 -22.86
C LYS A 24 19.35 -37.94 -22.04
N LEU A 25 18.34 -37.07 -22.04
CA LEU A 25 17.16 -37.21 -21.19
C LEU A 25 15.92 -37.52 -22.02
N ALA A 26 15.10 -38.49 -21.60
CA ALA A 26 13.71 -38.55 -22.02
C ALA A 26 12.83 -37.94 -20.94
N LEU A 27 12.04 -36.93 -21.30
CA LEU A 27 11.08 -36.33 -20.38
C LEU A 27 9.72 -37.02 -20.55
N ILE A 28 9.18 -37.58 -19.48
CA ILE A 28 7.85 -38.20 -19.50
C ILE A 28 6.96 -37.42 -18.54
N GLY A 29 6.12 -36.54 -19.07
CA GLY A 29 5.26 -35.70 -18.24
C GLY A 29 4.41 -34.71 -19.04
N GLN A 30 3.80 -33.76 -18.34
CA GLN A 30 2.86 -32.79 -18.90
C GLN A 30 2.83 -31.51 -18.04
N SER A 31 1.98 -30.56 -18.40
CA SER A 31 1.72 -29.28 -17.73
C SER A 31 2.89 -28.29 -17.76
N LEU A 32 2.63 -27.07 -17.27
CA LEU A 32 3.64 -26.03 -17.05
C LEU A 32 4.80 -26.52 -16.17
N PHE A 33 4.57 -27.43 -15.23
CA PHE A 33 5.65 -27.97 -14.38
C PHE A 33 6.65 -28.78 -15.22
N GLY A 34 6.15 -29.63 -16.14
CA GLY A 34 6.98 -30.34 -17.09
C GLY A 34 7.74 -29.41 -18.04
N GLN A 35 7.07 -28.37 -18.54
CA GLN A 35 7.68 -27.34 -19.40
C GLN A 35 8.84 -26.61 -18.71
N GLU A 36 8.68 -26.21 -17.45
CA GLU A 36 9.71 -25.52 -16.70
C GLU A 36 10.90 -26.44 -16.38
N VAL A 37 10.64 -27.69 -15.98
CA VAL A 37 11.71 -28.69 -15.79
C VAL A 37 12.49 -28.92 -17.09
N TYR A 38 11.79 -29.11 -18.21
CA TYR A 38 12.40 -29.24 -19.54
C TYR A 38 13.31 -28.05 -19.86
N THR A 39 12.79 -26.83 -19.70
CA THR A 39 13.49 -25.59 -20.02
C THR A 39 14.75 -25.44 -19.18
N ASN A 40 14.67 -25.72 -17.88
CA ASN A 40 15.80 -25.60 -16.96
C ASN A 40 16.86 -26.69 -17.19
N LEU A 41 16.47 -27.93 -17.49
CA LEU A 41 17.42 -29.00 -17.83
C LEU A 41 18.22 -28.68 -19.11
N ARG A 42 17.57 -28.10 -20.13
CA ARG A 42 18.26 -27.64 -21.35
C ARG A 42 19.16 -26.45 -21.08
N LYS A 43 18.74 -25.48 -20.26
CA LYS A 43 19.60 -24.36 -19.82
C LYS A 43 20.84 -24.85 -19.09
N GLN A 44 20.72 -25.92 -18.30
CA GLN A 44 21.84 -26.60 -17.66
C GLN A 44 22.65 -27.46 -18.65
N GLY A 45 22.38 -27.44 -19.95
CA GLY A 45 23.17 -28.12 -20.98
C GLY A 45 22.90 -29.62 -21.13
N HIS A 46 21.89 -30.18 -20.47
CA HIS A 46 21.46 -31.55 -20.76
C HIS A 46 20.73 -31.61 -22.10
N LYS A 47 20.86 -32.73 -22.82
CA LYS A 47 20.19 -32.92 -24.11
C LYS A 47 18.90 -33.69 -23.89
N VAL A 48 17.75 -33.03 -24.00
CA VAL A 48 16.46 -33.75 -24.04
C VAL A 48 16.31 -34.38 -25.44
N VAL A 49 16.24 -35.71 -25.52
CA VAL A 49 16.22 -36.48 -26.78
C VAL A 49 14.81 -36.93 -27.18
N GLY A 50 13.86 -36.84 -26.26
CA GLY A 50 12.44 -37.08 -26.54
C GLY A 50 11.58 -36.57 -25.40
N VAL A 51 10.40 -36.05 -25.75
CA VAL A 51 9.35 -35.65 -24.81
C VAL A 51 8.13 -36.51 -25.05
N PHE A 52 7.69 -37.22 -24.02
CA PHE A 52 6.51 -38.08 -24.04
C PHE A 52 5.45 -37.44 -23.15
N THR A 53 4.37 -36.99 -23.77
CA THR A 53 3.29 -36.28 -23.07
C THR A 53 1.93 -36.80 -23.48
N VAL A 54 0.87 -36.27 -22.88
CA VAL A 54 -0.51 -36.66 -23.16
C VAL A 54 -0.96 -36.19 -24.55
N PRO A 55 -1.96 -36.86 -25.16
CA PRO A 55 -2.63 -36.34 -26.35
C PRO A 55 -3.19 -34.94 -26.17
N ASP A 56 -3.27 -34.19 -27.27
CA ASP A 56 -3.88 -32.86 -27.28
C ASP A 56 -5.32 -32.94 -26.81
N LYS A 57 -5.70 -32.02 -25.92
CA LYS A 57 -7.04 -31.96 -25.35
C LYS A 57 -7.73 -30.72 -25.90
N ASP A 58 -8.92 -30.91 -26.47
CA ASP A 58 -9.74 -29.83 -27.05
C ASP A 58 -8.96 -28.99 -28.09
N GLY A 59 -8.11 -29.65 -28.89
CA GLY A 59 -7.27 -29.00 -29.91
C GLY A 59 -6.09 -28.20 -29.37
N LYS A 60 -5.84 -28.22 -28.05
CA LYS A 60 -4.68 -27.56 -27.42
C LYS A 60 -3.61 -28.58 -27.07
N ALA A 61 -2.41 -28.32 -27.57
CA ALA A 61 -1.22 -29.06 -27.17
C ALA A 61 -0.81 -28.74 -25.74
N ASP A 62 -0.27 -29.73 -25.03
CA ASP A 62 0.29 -29.54 -23.69
C ASP A 62 1.44 -28.52 -23.73
N PRO A 63 1.58 -27.62 -22.73
CA PRO A 63 2.65 -26.61 -22.73
C PRO A 63 4.07 -27.18 -22.87
N LEU A 64 4.32 -28.39 -22.34
CA LEU A 64 5.59 -29.09 -22.53
C LEU A 64 5.79 -29.53 -23.99
N ALA A 65 4.74 -30.01 -24.67
CA ALA A 65 4.82 -30.34 -26.10
C ALA A 65 5.15 -29.10 -26.94
N VAL A 66 4.45 -27.99 -26.68
CA VAL A 66 4.61 -26.74 -27.46
C VAL A 66 6.05 -26.24 -27.38
N VAL A 67 6.65 -26.20 -26.18
CA VAL A 67 8.05 -25.75 -26.04
C VAL A 67 9.03 -26.73 -26.68
N ALA A 68 8.78 -28.03 -26.55
CA ALA A 68 9.67 -29.07 -27.09
C ALA A 68 9.67 -29.10 -28.62
N GLU A 69 8.50 -28.99 -29.25
CA GLU A 69 8.34 -28.86 -30.70
C GLU A 69 9.04 -27.60 -31.23
N LYS A 70 8.84 -26.46 -30.57
CA LYS A 70 9.51 -25.19 -30.91
C LYS A 70 11.04 -25.31 -30.89
N ASP A 71 11.56 -26.13 -30.00
CA ASP A 71 12.98 -26.38 -29.82
C ASP A 71 13.55 -27.49 -30.72
N GLY A 72 12.71 -28.13 -31.55
CA GLY A 72 13.10 -29.25 -32.41
C GLY A 72 13.34 -30.56 -31.67
N THR A 73 12.88 -30.69 -30.42
CA THR A 73 12.93 -31.96 -29.66
C THR A 73 11.78 -32.86 -30.12
N PRO A 74 12.01 -34.14 -30.45
CA PRO A 74 10.93 -35.06 -30.81
C PRO A 74 9.85 -35.17 -29.72
N VAL A 75 8.59 -34.98 -30.09
CA VAL A 75 7.44 -35.07 -29.19
C VAL A 75 6.56 -36.26 -29.56
N PHE A 76 6.21 -37.05 -28.56
CA PHE A 76 5.37 -38.25 -28.69
C PHE A 76 4.14 -38.12 -27.80
N LYS A 77 2.96 -38.23 -28.41
CA LYS A 77 1.67 -38.01 -27.75
C LYS A 77 0.85 -39.30 -27.66
N PHE A 78 1.41 -40.31 -26.99
CA PHE A 78 0.73 -41.61 -26.88
C PHE A 78 -0.40 -41.56 -25.84
N PRO A 79 -1.60 -42.08 -26.15
CA PRO A 79 -2.71 -42.10 -25.20
C PRO A 79 -2.49 -43.07 -24.03
N ARG A 80 -1.59 -44.05 -24.18
CA ARG A 80 -1.23 -45.05 -23.17
C ARG A 80 0.06 -45.78 -23.55
N TRP A 81 0.82 -46.22 -22.55
CA TRP A 81 2.03 -47.05 -22.72
C TRP A 81 1.76 -48.56 -22.67
N ARG A 82 0.65 -48.95 -22.04
CA ARG A 82 0.26 -50.36 -21.84
C ARG A 82 -1.23 -50.57 -22.09
N LEU A 83 -1.58 -51.76 -22.58
CA LEU A 83 -2.96 -52.22 -22.74
C LEU A 83 -3.16 -53.50 -21.91
N LYS A 84 -4.15 -53.50 -21.00
CA LYS A 84 -4.40 -54.63 -20.08
C LYS A 84 -3.13 -55.10 -19.35
N GLY A 85 -2.32 -54.14 -18.87
CA GLY A 85 -1.06 -54.40 -18.16
C GLY A 85 0.14 -54.77 -19.03
N LYS A 86 -0.04 -55.09 -20.32
CA LYS A 86 1.06 -55.43 -21.24
C LYS A 86 1.59 -54.19 -21.98
N PRO A 87 2.92 -53.98 -22.09
CA PRO A 87 3.50 -52.88 -22.87
C PRO A 87 3.05 -52.93 -24.33
N ILE A 88 2.80 -51.78 -24.94
CA ILE A 88 2.49 -51.68 -26.38
C ILE A 88 3.82 -51.68 -27.16
N PRO A 89 4.12 -52.69 -28.00
CA PRO A 89 5.43 -52.83 -28.64
C PRO A 89 5.88 -51.59 -29.41
N GLU A 90 5.02 -51.02 -30.24
CA GLU A 90 5.29 -49.84 -31.06
C GLU A 90 5.65 -48.60 -30.22
N VAL A 91 4.99 -48.41 -29.09
CA VAL A 91 5.26 -47.28 -28.16
C VAL A 91 6.62 -47.45 -27.50
N VAL A 92 6.94 -48.68 -27.08
CA VAL A 92 8.24 -49.01 -26.47
C VAL A 92 9.37 -48.88 -27.50
N GLU A 93 9.16 -49.31 -28.75
CA GLU A 93 10.14 -49.16 -29.82
C GLU A 93 10.40 -47.69 -30.17
N ALA A 94 9.34 -46.87 -30.29
CA ALA A 94 9.45 -45.43 -30.49
C ALA A 94 10.23 -44.75 -29.35
N TYR A 95 10.00 -45.18 -28.11
CA TYR A 95 10.78 -44.71 -26.96
C TYR A 95 12.25 -45.13 -27.05
N LYS A 96 12.55 -46.41 -27.31
CA LYS A 96 13.93 -46.90 -27.38
C LYS A 96 14.74 -46.19 -28.46
N ALA A 97 14.10 -45.81 -29.57
CA ALA A 97 14.73 -45.10 -30.67
C ALA A 97 15.29 -43.72 -30.29
N VAL A 98 14.81 -43.07 -29.21
CA VAL A 98 15.33 -41.76 -28.79
C VAL A 98 16.69 -41.84 -28.07
N GLY A 99 17.09 -43.03 -27.58
CA GLY A 99 18.40 -43.26 -26.99
C GLY A 99 18.67 -42.45 -25.71
N ALA A 100 17.71 -42.42 -24.79
CA ALA A 100 17.82 -41.75 -23.50
C ALA A 100 18.77 -42.49 -22.53
N GLU A 101 19.49 -41.72 -21.72
CA GLU A 101 20.39 -42.20 -20.67
C GLU A 101 19.76 -42.13 -19.28
N LEU A 102 18.71 -41.31 -19.10
CA LEU A 102 17.90 -41.14 -17.90
C LEU A 102 16.47 -40.74 -18.31
N ASN A 103 15.46 -41.34 -17.69
CA ASN A 103 14.09 -40.80 -17.77
C ASN A 103 13.84 -39.82 -16.62
N VAL A 104 13.23 -38.69 -16.94
CA VAL A 104 12.87 -37.66 -15.97
C VAL A 104 11.35 -37.47 -16.02
N MET A 105 10.69 -37.75 -14.90
CA MET A 105 9.22 -37.81 -14.83
C MET A 105 8.67 -36.73 -13.88
N PRO A 106 8.66 -35.45 -14.31
CA PRO A 106 8.30 -34.33 -13.43
C PRO A 106 6.79 -34.25 -13.13
N PHE A 107 5.95 -34.72 -14.04
CA PHE A 107 4.49 -34.78 -13.85
C PHE A 107 3.92 -35.93 -14.70
N CYS A 108 4.09 -37.17 -14.25
CA CYS A 108 3.65 -38.34 -15.01
C CYS A 108 2.25 -38.78 -14.58
N SER A 109 1.30 -38.77 -15.52
CA SER A 109 -0.09 -39.18 -15.30
C SER A 109 -0.43 -40.57 -15.84
N GLN A 110 0.54 -41.24 -16.47
CA GLN A 110 0.37 -42.57 -17.07
C GLN A 110 1.28 -43.58 -16.37
N PHE A 111 0.82 -44.83 -16.30
CA PHE A 111 1.66 -45.92 -15.81
C PHE A 111 2.67 -46.34 -16.88
N ILE A 112 3.95 -46.22 -16.56
CA ILE A 112 5.05 -46.55 -17.45
C ILE A 112 5.49 -47.99 -17.18
N PRO A 113 5.60 -48.85 -18.20
CA PRO A 113 6.00 -50.24 -17.98
C PRO A 113 7.48 -50.36 -17.60
N MET A 114 7.84 -51.39 -16.82
CA MET A 114 9.20 -51.59 -16.31
C MET A 114 10.27 -51.67 -17.40
N ASN A 115 9.94 -52.22 -18.57
CA ASN A 115 10.86 -52.27 -19.71
C ASN A 115 11.17 -50.90 -20.35
N VAL A 116 10.51 -49.83 -19.90
CA VAL A 116 10.82 -48.42 -20.22
C VAL A 116 11.51 -47.76 -19.01
N ILE A 117 11.04 -48.04 -17.79
CA ILE A 117 11.63 -47.53 -16.54
C ILE A 117 13.09 -47.97 -16.38
N ASP A 118 13.40 -49.24 -16.68
CA ASP A 118 14.72 -49.86 -16.50
C ASP A 118 15.62 -49.75 -17.74
N PHE A 119 15.07 -49.33 -18.87
CA PHE A 119 15.82 -49.26 -20.13
C PHE A 119 17.02 -48.30 -20.13
N PRO A 120 16.90 -47.04 -19.66
CA PRO A 120 18.02 -46.11 -19.68
C PRO A 120 19.10 -46.54 -18.68
N LYS A 121 20.38 -46.37 -19.04
CA LYS A 121 21.53 -46.82 -18.23
C LYS A 121 21.54 -46.27 -16.79
N HIS A 122 20.98 -45.08 -16.57
CA HIS A 122 20.87 -44.48 -15.24
C HIS A 122 19.50 -44.69 -14.59
N GLY A 123 18.57 -45.40 -15.21
CA GLY A 123 17.21 -45.63 -14.69
C GLY A 123 16.27 -44.44 -14.89
N SER A 124 15.25 -44.36 -14.04
CA SER A 124 14.18 -43.36 -14.12
C SER A 124 13.93 -42.71 -12.77
N ILE A 125 13.68 -41.40 -12.76
CA ILE A 125 13.26 -40.66 -11.55
C ILE A 125 11.92 -39.97 -11.74
N ILE A 126 11.16 -39.87 -10.66
CA ILE A 126 9.81 -39.31 -10.65
C ILE A 126 9.62 -38.36 -9.45
N TYR A 127 8.87 -37.29 -9.70
CA TYR A 127 8.44 -36.32 -8.70
C TYR A 127 7.08 -36.73 -8.12
N HIS A 128 6.91 -36.63 -6.80
CA HIS A 128 5.63 -36.80 -6.13
C HIS A 128 5.43 -35.76 -5.03
N PRO A 129 4.26 -35.09 -4.97
CA PRO A 129 4.01 -33.97 -4.07
C PRO A 129 3.66 -34.43 -2.64
N SER A 130 4.48 -35.31 -2.05
CA SER A 130 4.37 -35.73 -0.66
C SER A 130 5.73 -35.98 -0.01
N ILE A 131 5.75 -35.95 1.32
CA ILE A 131 6.88 -36.42 2.13
C ILE A 131 6.67 -37.92 2.37
N LEU A 132 7.15 -38.74 1.43
CA LEU A 132 7.03 -40.19 1.52
C LEU A 132 7.75 -40.73 2.77
N PRO A 133 7.17 -41.76 3.44
CA PRO A 133 6.13 -42.65 2.94
C PRO A 133 4.68 -42.25 3.25
N ARG A 134 4.42 -41.12 3.91
CA ARG A 134 3.06 -40.69 4.27
C ARG A 134 2.32 -40.09 3.07
N HIS A 135 1.00 -40.26 3.05
CA HIS A 135 0.10 -39.81 1.99
C HIS A 135 0.47 -40.37 0.60
N ARG A 136 0.57 -41.69 0.47
CA ARG A 136 0.77 -42.33 -0.85
C ARG A 136 -0.49 -42.20 -1.71
N GLY A 137 -0.32 -42.06 -3.01
CA GLY A 137 -1.42 -41.94 -3.96
C GLY A 137 -1.51 -40.61 -4.71
N ALA A 138 -2.50 -40.53 -5.60
CA ALA A 138 -2.69 -39.43 -6.54
C ALA A 138 -3.18 -38.10 -5.92
N SER A 139 -3.62 -38.11 -4.66
CA SER A 139 -4.17 -36.94 -3.95
C SER A 139 -3.38 -36.59 -2.69
N ALA A 140 -2.09 -36.89 -2.69
CA ALA A 140 -1.23 -36.74 -1.52
C ALA A 140 -1.20 -35.32 -0.94
N ILE A 141 -1.18 -34.31 -1.81
CA ILE A 141 -1.25 -32.89 -1.39
C ILE A 141 -2.57 -32.57 -0.67
N ASN A 142 -3.70 -33.12 -1.16
CA ASN A 142 -5.01 -32.96 -0.54
C ASN A 142 -4.99 -33.59 0.85
N TRP A 143 -4.49 -34.83 0.96
CA TRP A 143 -4.46 -35.57 2.23
C TRP A 143 -3.55 -34.94 3.27
N THR A 144 -2.42 -34.36 2.86
CA THR A 144 -1.56 -33.56 3.74
C THR A 144 -2.34 -32.42 4.42
N LEU A 145 -3.22 -31.74 3.67
CA LEU A 145 -4.03 -30.64 4.21
C LEU A 145 -5.26 -31.14 4.99
N ILE A 146 -5.91 -32.21 4.52
CA ILE A 146 -7.08 -32.85 5.14
C ILE A 146 -6.73 -33.38 6.53
N GLU A 147 -5.59 -34.05 6.68
CA GLU A 147 -5.11 -34.60 7.97
C GLU A 147 -4.52 -33.52 8.89
N GLY A 148 -4.41 -32.27 8.41
CA GLY A 148 -3.94 -31.15 9.22
C GLY A 148 -2.44 -31.19 9.52
N ASP A 149 -1.66 -31.88 8.70
CA ASP A 149 -0.22 -32.03 8.85
C ASP A 149 0.44 -30.63 8.91
N LYS A 150 1.41 -30.47 9.82
CA LYS A 150 2.11 -29.19 10.02
C LYS A 150 3.27 -28.98 9.05
N LYS A 151 3.63 -30.01 8.30
CA LYS A 151 4.67 -29.99 7.27
C LYS A 151 4.12 -30.61 6.00
N ALA A 152 4.49 -30.02 4.87
CA ALA A 152 4.20 -30.54 3.55
C ALA A 152 5.47 -30.47 2.70
N GLY A 153 5.50 -31.20 1.60
CA GLY A 153 6.69 -31.26 0.78
C GLY A 153 6.52 -32.16 -0.42
N PHE A 154 7.64 -32.52 -1.02
CA PHE A 154 7.69 -33.45 -2.14
C PHE A 154 8.91 -34.35 -2.03
N SER A 155 8.83 -35.47 -2.74
CA SER A 155 9.88 -36.47 -2.86
C SER A 155 10.20 -36.70 -4.34
N ILE A 156 11.49 -36.81 -4.64
CA ILE A 156 11.99 -37.34 -5.90
C ILE A 156 12.59 -38.68 -5.59
N PHE A 157 12.13 -39.72 -6.27
CA PHE A 157 12.56 -41.09 -6.02
C PHE A 157 12.80 -41.83 -7.34
N TRP A 158 13.51 -42.94 -7.22
CA TRP A 158 13.79 -43.86 -8.31
C TRP A 158 12.51 -44.63 -8.64
N ALA A 159 12.00 -44.47 -9.86
CA ALA A 159 10.73 -45.09 -10.25
C ALA A 159 10.84 -46.63 -10.29
N ASP A 160 9.78 -47.30 -9.84
CA ASP A 160 9.58 -48.75 -9.89
C ASP A 160 8.15 -49.05 -10.40
N ASP A 161 7.66 -50.29 -10.22
CA ASP A 161 6.30 -50.67 -10.66
C ASP A 161 5.19 -50.08 -9.76
N GLY A 162 5.57 -49.50 -8.62
CA GLY A 162 4.67 -48.79 -7.72
C GLY A 162 4.49 -47.32 -8.11
N LEU A 163 3.44 -46.69 -7.57
CA LEU A 163 3.18 -45.28 -7.83
C LEU A 163 4.20 -44.38 -7.11
N ASP A 164 4.61 -44.77 -5.90
CA ASP A 164 5.40 -43.98 -4.97
C ASP A 164 6.21 -44.83 -3.97
N THR A 165 6.67 -46.02 -4.38
CA THR A 165 7.34 -46.99 -3.50
C THR A 165 8.86 -47.04 -3.65
N GLY A 166 9.41 -46.50 -4.73
CA GLY A 166 10.83 -46.66 -5.03
C GLY A 166 11.79 -45.83 -4.14
N PRO A 167 13.08 -46.15 -4.07
CA PRO A 167 14.03 -45.48 -3.16
C PRO A 167 14.08 -43.95 -3.33
N ILE A 168 14.11 -43.18 -2.24
CA ILE A 168 14.20 -41.72 -2.25
C ILE A 168 15.59 -41.26 -2.72
N LEU A 169 15.59 -40.29 -3.63
CA LEU A 169 16.78 -39.57 -4.08
C LEU A 169 16.89 -38.22 -3.36
N LEU A 170 15.79 -37.47 -3.33
CA LEU A 170 15.73 -36.14 -2.72
C LEU A 170 14.36 -35.90 -2.09
N GLN A 171 14.32 -35.19 -0.97
CA GLN A 171 13.08 -34.76 -0.33
C GLN A 171 13.25 -33.33 0.17
N LYS A 172 12.21 -32.49 0.02
CA LYS A 172 12.19 -31.11 0.51
C LYS A 172 10.86 -30.87 1.22
N GLU A 173 10.90 -30.15 2.34
CA GLU A 173 9.73 -29.85 3.18
C GLU A 173 9.58 -28.34 3.45
N CYS A 174 8.35 -27.94 3.78
CA CYS A 174 7.99 -26.60 4.23
C CYS A 174 6.91 -26.68 5.33
N PRO A 175 6.80 -25.67 6.21
CA PRO A 175 5.69 -25.59 7.15
C PRO A 175 4.36 -25.35 6.41
N VAL A 176 3.27 -25.99 6.84
CA VAL A 176 1.91 -25.74 6.35
C VAL A 176 1.29 -24.60 7.14
N GLU A 177 0.90 -23.52 6.46
CA GLU A 177 0.23 -22.40 7.12
C GLU A 177 -1.24 -22.71 7.43
N PRO A 178 -1.84 -22.06 8.46
CA PRO A 178 -3.20 -22.39 8.91
C PRO A 178 -4.28 -22.33 7.80
N ASN A 179 -4.11 -21.44 6.82
CA ASN A 179 -5.05 -21.24 5.72
C ASN A 179 -4.47 -21.64 4.36
N ASP A 180 -3.38 -22.42 4.34
CA ASP A 180 -2.89 -23.00 3.09
C ASP A 180 -3.95 -23.91 2.48
N THR A 181 -4.16 -23.73 1.18
CA THR A 181 -4.98 -24.59 0.33
C THR A 181 -4.10 -25.41 -0.60
N VAL A 182 -4.69 -26.40 -1.29
CA VAL A 182 -3.98 -27.19 -2.32
C VAL A 182 -3.29 -26.29 -3.33
N ASP A 183 -3.99 -25.25 -3.79
CA ASP A 183 -3.49 -24.30 -4.78
C ASP A 183 -2.40 -23.38 -4.21
N THR A 184 -2.57 -22.84 -2.99
CA THR A 184 -1.55 -21.94 -2.42
C THR A 184 -0.27 -22.69 -2.11
N LEU A 185 -0.36 -23.90 -1.54
CA LEU A 185 0.77 -24.76 -1.22
C LEU A 185 1.51 -25.19 -2.49
N TYR A 186 0.75 -25.53 -3.55
CA TYR A 186 1.32 -25.86 -4.85
C TYR A 186 2.10 -24.68 -5.43
N ASN A 187 1.48 -23.51 -5.52
CA ASN A 187 2.08 -22.34 -6.17
C ASN A 187 3.23 -21.73 -5.36
N ARG A 188 3.16 -21.72 -4.02
CA ARG A 188 4.17 -21.08 -3.17
C ARG A 188 5.43 -21.94 -2.96
N PHE A 189 5.30 -23.26 -2.98
CA PHE A 189 6.39 -24.17 -2.64
C PHE A 189 6.58 -25.30 -3.65
N LEU A 190 5.59 -26.17 -3.83
CA LEU A 190 5.76 -27.42 -4.61
C LEU A 190 6.15 -27.17 -6.07
N PHE A 191 5.54 -26.17 -6.72
CA PHE A 191 5.86 -25.79 -8.09
C PHE A 191 7.27 -25.18 -8.22
N PRO A 192 7.60 -24.04 -7.60
CA PRO A 192 8.91 -23.41 -7.79
C PRO A 192 10.07 -24.25 -7.25
N GLU A 193 9.90 -24.92 -6.11
CA GLU A 193 10.96 -25.71 -5.48
C GLU A 193 11.08 -27.11 -6.11
N GLY A 194 9.98 -27.70 -6.56
CA GLY A 194 9.98 -28.96 -7.29
C GLY A 194 10.74 -28.87 -8.61
N ILE A 195 10.64 -27.75 -9.34
CA ILE A 195 11.40 -27.53 -10.59
C ILE A 195 12.91 -27.56 -10.29
N LYS A 196 13.36 -26.82 -9.29
CA LYS A 196 14.78 -26.77 -8.90
C LYS A 196 15.29 -28.14 -8.47
N ALA A 197 14.51 -28.82 -7.63
CA ALA A 197 14.85 -30.14 -7.11
C ALA A 197 14.94 -31.21 -8.20
N MET A 198 14.07 -31.17 -9.23
CA MET A 198 14.16 -32.08 -10.37
C MET A 198 15.45 -31.88 -11.17
N VAL A 199 15.87 -30.63 -11.34
CA VAL A 199 17.16 -30.29 -11.99
C VAL A 199 18.34 -30.74 -11.13
N GLU A 200 18.28 -30.50 -9.81
CA GLU A 200 19.27 -30.96 -8.82
C GLU A 200 19.42 -32.50 -8.87
N ALA A 201 18.30 -33.23 -8.87
CA ALA A 201 18.29 -34.68 -8.94
C ALA A 201 18.96 -35.23 -10.21
N VAL A 202 18.69 -34.63 -11.37
CA VAL A 202 19.35 -35.02 -12.63
C VAL A 202 20.85 -34.77 -12.57
N GLN A 203 21.29 -33.65 -12.00
CA GLN A 203 22.71 -33.33 -11.88
C GLN A 203 23.42 -34.29 -10.90
N LEU A 204 22.79 -34.65 -9.78
CA LEU A 204 23.32 -35.65 -8.83
C LEU A 204 23.54 -37.01 -9.53
N ILE A 205 22.65 -37.39 -10.44
CA ILE A 205 22.79 -38.63 -11.24
C ILE A 205 23.94 -38.51 -12.23
N ALA A 206 24.02 -37.39 -12.96
CA ALA A 206 25.09 -37.13 -13.92
C ALA A 206 26.49 -37.12 -13.26
N ASP A 207 26.55 -36.72 -12.00
CA ASP A 207 27.78 -36.69 -11.20
C ASP A 207 28.07 -38.02 -10.47
N GLY A 208 27.20 -39.02 -10.59
CA GLY A 208 27.35 -40.31 -9.91
C GLY A 208 27.19 -40.25 -8.38
N LYS A 209 26.49 -39.22 -7.87
CA LYS A 209 26.32 -38.93 -6.44
C LYS A 209 24.89 -39.14 -5.93
N ALA A 210 23.95 -39.48 -6.80
CA ALA A 210 22.54 -39.64 -6.43
C ALA A 210 22.35 -40.82 -5.46
N PRO A 211 21.79 -40.60 -4.25
CA PRO A 211 21.56 -41.66 -3.29
C PRO A 211 20.34 -42.51 -3.68
N LYS A 212 20.28 -43.74 -3.14
CA LYS A 212 19.13 -44.66 -3.23
C LYS A 212 18.71 -45.03 -1.81
N ILE A 213 17.94 -44.14 -1.16
CA ILE A 213 17.53 -44.33 0.22
C ILE A 213 16.26 -45.19 0.24
N PRO A 214 16.29 -46.43 0.79
CA PRO A 214 15.08 -47.25 0.89
C PRO A 214 14.00 -46.51 1.68
N GLN A 215 12.76 -46.52 1.16
CA GLN A 215 11.64 -45.96 1.89
C GLN A 215 11.26 -46.88 3.05
N SER A 216 10.96 -46.31 4.23
CA SER A 216 10.34 -47.06 5.32
C SER A 216 8.88 -47.37 4.98
N GLU A 217 8.36 -48.50 5.45
CA GLU A 217 6.91 -48.77 5.47
C GLU A 217 6.26 -48.24 6.75
N GLU A 218 7.04 -47.90 7.77
CA GLU A 218 6.57 -47.33 9.02
C GLU A 218 5.99 -45.93 8.77
N GLY A 219 4.70 -45.74 9.10
CA GLY A 219 3.99 -44.48 8.87
C GLY A 219 3.42 -44.28 7.46
N ALA A 220 3.53 -45.28 6.58
CA ALA A 220 2.93 -45.24 5.26
C ALA A 220 1.40 -45.26 5.33
N SER A 221 0.74 -44.39 4.57
CA SER A 221 -0.72 -44.33 4.44
C SER A 221 -1.14 -44.33 2.97
N TYR A 222 -2.27 -44.97 2.68
CA TYR A 222 -2.79 -45.18 1.32
C TYR A 222 -4.21 -44.65 1.21
N GLU A 223 -4.34 -43.33 1.14
CA GLU A 223 -5.63 -42.69 1.11
C GLU A 223 -6.22 -42.64 -0.32
N GLY A 224 -7.54 -42.66 -0.41
CA GLY A 224 -8.26 -42.72 -1.69
C GLY A 224 -8.08 -41.45 -2.54
N ILE A 225 -8.21 -41.60 -3.87
CA ILE A 225 -8.21 -40.46 -4.79
C ILE A 225 -9.37 -39.50 -4.50
N GLN A 226 -9.08 -38.20 -4.43
CA GLN A 226 -10.09 -37.16 -4.26
C GLN A 226 -10.70 -36.75 -5.59
N LYS A 227 -12.03 -36.80 -5.65
CA LYS A 227 -12.88 -36.43 -6.79
C LYS A 227 -14.09 -35.67 -6.28
N LYS A 228 -14.82 -35.01 -7.16
CA LYS A 228 -16.02 -34.26 -6.75
C LYS A 228 -17.03 -35.15 -6.03
N SER A 229 -17.20 -36.40 -6.48
CA SER A 229 -18.16 -37.36 -5.93
C SER A 229 -17.91 -37.75 -4.47
N ASN A 230 -16.67 -37.66 -3.98
CA ASN A 230 -16.32 -37.99 -2.59
C ASN A 230 -15.84 -36.78 -1.77
N ALA A 231 -15.96 -35.55 -2.31
CA ALA A 231 -15.58 -34.31 -1.64
C ALA A 231 -16.73 -33.64 -0.85
N LYS A 232 -17.81 -34.39 -0.52
CA LYS A 232 -18.89 -33.86 0.32
C LYS A 232 -18.36 -33.61 1.73
N VAL A 233 -18.56 -32.41 2.28
CA VAL A 233 -18.13 -32.09 3.64
C VAL A 233 -19.04 -32.82 4.63
N ASN A 234 -18.44 -33.52 5.59
CA ASN A 234 -19.16 -34.07 6.73
C ASN A 234 -19.26 -33.01 7.83
N MET A 235 -20.44 -32.41 7.98
CA MET A 235 -20.70 -31.34 8.96
C MET A 235 -20.75 -31.82 10.42
N ALA A 236 -20.77 -33.14 10.67
CA ALA A 236 -20.73 -33.72 12.02
C ALA A 236 -19.30 -33.85 12.59
N GLN A 237 -18.36 -33.04 12.11
CA GLN A 237 -16.95 -33.05 12.51
C GLN A 237 -16.56 -31.76 13.26
N PRO A 238 -15.47 -31.76 14.05
CA PRO A 238 -14.94 -30.53 14.65
C PRO A 238 -14.61 -29.46 13.59
N ALA A 239 -14.71 -28.19 13.95
CA ALA A 239 -14.56 -27.08 12.98
C ALA A 239 -13.20 -27.09 12.25
N GLU A 240 -12.13 -27.49 12.94
CA GLU A 240 -10.80 -27.62 12.33
C GLU A 240 -10.75 -28.72 11.25
N VAL A 241 -11.45 -29.84 11.46
CA VAL A 241 -11.54 -30.94 10.48
C VAL A 241 -12.34 -30.48 9.26
N ILE A 242 -13.43 -29.75 9.46
CA ILE A 242 -14.22 -29.15 8.37
C ILE A 242 -13.36 -28.17 7.56
N HIS A 243 -12.62 -27.29 8.23
CA HIS A 243 -11.69 -26.34 7.59
C HIS A 243 -10.60 -27.05 6.80
N ASN A 244 -9.95 -28.07 7.38
CA ASN A 244 -8.93 -28.89 6.71
C ASN A 244 -9.49 -29.60 5.48
N TRP A 245 -10.72 -30.12 5.58
CA TRP A 245 -11.39 -30.73 4.45
C TRP A 245 -11.64 -29.74 3.31
N ILE A 246 -12.11 -28.53 3.63
CA ILE A 246 -12.38 -27.49 2.61
C ILE A 246 -11.08 -27.04 1.95
N ARG A 247 -10.06 -26.63 2.72
CA ARG A 247 -8.78 -26.17 2.16
C ARG A 247 -8.02 -27.26 1.41
N GLY A 248 -8.18 -28.51 1.84
CA GLY A 248 -7.64 -29.70 1.19
C GLY A 248 -8.34 -30.07 -0.13
N HIS A 249 -9.47 -29.45 -0.47
CA HIS A 249 -10.16 -29.61 -1.75
C HIS A 249 -10.32 -28.29 -2.52
N ASP A 250 -9.73 -27.19 -2.04
CA ASP A 250 -9.86 -25.87 -2.68
C ASP A 250 -9.35 -25.92 -4.13
N LYS A 251 -10.12 -25.31 -5.05
CA LYS A 251 -10.07 -25.42 -6.52
C LYS A 251 -10.21 -26.82 -7.14
N VAL A 252 -9.58 -27.86 -6.57
CA VAL A 252 -9.60 -29.21 -7.15
C VAL A 252 -9.71 -30.28 -6.05
N PRO A 253 -10.76 -31.11 -6.01
CA PRO A 253 -11.97 -31.10 -6.86
C PRO A 253 -13.06 -30.10 -6.41
N GLY A 254 -12.86 -29.39 -5.30
CA GLY A 254 -13.85 -28.49 -4.67
C GLY A 254 -14.71 -29.21 -3.63
N ALA A 255 -14.47 -28.96 -2.35
CA ALA A 255 -15.31 -29.45 -1.25
C ALA A 255 -16.72 -28.86 -1.35
N TRP A 256 -17.77 -29.64 -1.08
CA TRP A 256 -19.14 -29.16 -1.24
C TRP A 256 -20.08 -29.62 -0.13
N ILE A 257 -21.10 -28.80 0.12
CA ILE A 257 -22.21 -29.07 1.05
C ILE A 257 -23.53 -28.89 0.31
N VAL A 258 -24.64 -29.21 0.98
CA VAL A 258 -25.98 -28.89 0.49
C VAL A 258 -26.53 -27.76 1.35
N ILE A 259 -26.86 -26.65 0.72
CA ILE A 259 -27.47 -25.46 1.34
C ILE A 259 -28.84 -25.28 0.69
N ASP A 260 -29.90 -25.18 1.49
CA ASP A 260 -31.29 -25.06 1.01
C ASP A 260 -31.66 -26.09 -0.09
N GLY A 261 -31.19 -27.32 0.06
CA GLY A 261 -31.42 -28.42 -0.89
C GLY A 261 -30.59 -28.36 -2.19
N LYS A 262 -29.68 -27.38 -2.34
CA LYS A 262 -28.80 -27.24 -3.52
C LYS A 262 -27.33 -27.54 -3.18
N PRO A 263 -26.61 -28.31 -4.01
CA PRO A 263 -25.17 -28.50 -3.83
C PRO A 263 -24.39 -27.20 -4.06
N VAL A 264 -23.54 -26.82 -3.11
CA VAL A 264 -22.69 -25.62 -3.16
C VAL A 264 -21.26 -25.98 -2.80
N THR A 265 -20.31 -25.55 -3.63
CA THR A 265 -18.88 -25.75 -3.42
C THR A 265 -18.29 -24.62 -2.59
N LEU A 266 -17.42 -24.97 -1.64
CA LEU A 266 -16.83 -24.06 -0.66
C LEU A 266 -15.37 -23.77 -1.01
N TYR A 267 -14.97 -22.50 -0.89
CA TYR A 267 -13.60 -22.06 -1.16
C TYR A 267 -13.13 -21.04 -0.13
N SER A 268 -11.82 -21.03 0.10
CA SER A 268 -11.12 -20.07 0.94
C SER A 268 -11.65 -20.07 2.39
N SER A 269 -11.58 -21.23 3.04
CA SER A 269 -11.96 -21.36 4.44
C SER A 269 -10.87 -20.81 5.38
N SER A 270 -11.29 -20.34 6.55
CA SER A 270 -10.39 -19.97 7.66
C SER A 270 -11.09 -20.17 9.01
N MET A 271 -10.34 -20.58 10.03
CA MET A 271 -10.84 -20.63 11.40
C MET A 271 -11.21 -19.24 11.92
N LEU A 272 -12.33 -19.13 12.64
CA LEU A 272 -12.79 -17.85 13.16
C LEU A 272 -12.20 -17.61 14.56
N SER A 273 -11.47 -16.50 14.74
CA SER A 273 -10.90 -16.08 16.02
C SER A 273 -11.72 -14.91 16.60
N GLY A 274 -12.42 -15.12 17.72
CA GLY A 274 -13.23 -14.10 18.37
C GLY A 274 -14.73 -14.43 18.40
N SER A 275 -15.58 -13.43 18.65
CA SER A 275 -17.03 -13.59 18.66
C SER A 275 -17.57 -13.88 17.25
N VAL A 276 -18.55 -14.78 17.16
CA VAL A 276 -19.25 -15.10 15.91
C VAL A 276 -19.93 -13.84 15.36
N PRO A 277 -19.66 -13.41 14.12
CA PRO A 277 -20.30 -12.25 13.51
C PRO A 277 -21.82 -12.45 13.39
N ALA A 278 -22.58 -11.38 13.58
CA ALA A 278 -24.00 -11.40 13.26
C ALA A 278 -24.20 -11.67 11.76
N GLY A 279 -25.14 -12.54 11.44
CA GLY A 279 -25.43 -12.95 10.07
C GLY A 279 -26.82 -13.56 9.95
N GLN A 280 -27.31 -13.67 8.72
CA GLN A 280 -28.60 -14.28 8.44
C GLN A 280 -28.49 -15.82 8.50
N PRO A 281 -29.33 -16.52 9.26
CA PRO A 281 -29.28 -17.99 9.36
C PRO A 281 -29.53 -18.66 8.01
N ILE A 282 -28.84 -19.79 7.79
CA ILE A 282 -29.00 -20.60 6.60
C ILE A 282 -28.94 -22.08 6.91
N GLU A 283 -29.81 -22.87 6.28
CA GLU A 283 -29.88 -24.31 6.51
C GLU A 283 -28.78 -25.02 5.74
N VAL A 284 -27.96 -25.78 6.46
CA VAL A 284 -26.88 -26.61 5.88
C VAL A 284 -27.17 -28.06 6.26
N GLU A 285 -27.32 -28.91 5.25
CA GLU A 285 -27.63 -30.33 5.45
C GLU A 285 -26.55 -31.01 6.31
N GLY A 286 -26.99 -31.68 7.38
CA GLY A 286 -26.11 -32.41 8.30
C GLY A 286 -25.36 -31.56 9.33
N ALA A 287 -25.58 -30.23 9.37
CA ALA A 287 -25.04 -29.37 10.41
C ALA A 287 -25.86 -29.49 11.71
N SER A 288 -25.19 -29.41 12.87
CA SER A 288 -25.84 -29.47 14.20
C SER A 288 -26.60 -28.19 14.55
N GLN A 289 -26.29 -27.08 13.89
CA GLN A 289 -26.96 -25.79 13.98
C GLN A 289 -26.88 -25.07 12.63
N PRO A 290 -27.79 -24.10 12.35
CA PRO A 290 -27.75 -23.32 11.11
C PRO A 290 -26.40 -22.62 10.90
N GLY A 291 -25.94 -22.57 9.65
CA GLY A 291 -24.85 -21.67 9.28
C GLY A 291 -25.32 -20.20 9.34
N LEU A 292 -24.38 -19.25 9.23
CA LEU A 292 -24.72 -17.82 9.17
C LEU A 292 -24.08 -17.18 7.93
N ILE A 293 -24.86 -16.49 7.11
CA ILE A 293 -24.33 -15.58 6.10
C ILE A 293 -24.06 -14.24 6.78
N ALA A 294 -22.79 -13.99 7.09
CA ALA A 294 -22.30 -12.73 7.65
C ALA A 294 -21.66 -11.86 6.56
N LYS A 295 -21.44 -10.56 6.86
CA LYS A 295 -20.71 -9.65 5.96
C LYS A 295 -19.33 -10.19 5.56
N SER A 296 -18.71 -10.98 6.43
CA SER A 296 -17.39 -11.59 6.18
C SER A 296 -17.44 -12.85 5.30
N GLY A 297 -18.57 -13.59 5.27
CA GLY A 297 -18.71 -14.83 4.52
C GLY A 297 -19.73 -15.79 5.14
N LEU A 298 -19.75 -17.04 4.68
CA LEU A 298 -20.55 -18.12 5.26
C LEU A 298 -19.83 -18.66 6.49
N ILE A 299 -20.44 -18.54 7.65
CA ILE A 299 -19.98 -19.11 8.91
C ILE A 299 -20.58 -20.51 9.07
N LEU A 300 -19.71 -21.49 9.28
CA LEU A 300 -20.06 -22.87 9.54
C LEU A 300 -19.59 -23.27 10.94
N PHE A 301 -20.36 -24.10 11.61
CA PHE A 301 -20.05 -24.57 12.96
C PHE A 301 -19.69 -26.05 12.95
N GLY A 302 -18.62 -26.39 13.68
CA GLY A 302 -18.26 -27.78 13.94
C GLY A 302 -19.06 -28.38 15.09
N SER A 303 -18.95 -29.70 15.25
CA SER A 303 -19.56 -30.44 16.36
C SER A 303 -18.99 -30.06 17.74
N ASP A 304 -17.82 -29.40 17.77
CA ASP A 304 -17.18 -28.86 18.97
C ASP A 304 -17.64 -27.43 19.34
N GLY A 305 -18.63 -26.89 18.63
CA GLY A 305 -19.19 -25.55 18.86
C GLY A 305 -18.30 -24.40 18.36
N LYS A 306 -17.12 -24.70 17.82
CA LYS A 306 -16.26 -23.70 17.18
C LYS A 306 -16.75 -23.38 15.77
N ALA A 307 -16.34 -22.22 15.27
CA ALA A 307 -16.75 -21.73 13.96
C ALA A 307 -15.57 -21.60 12.99
N LEU A 308 -15.85 -21.82 11.71
CA LEU A 308 -15.00 -21.45 10.60
C LEU A 308 -15.80 -20.54 9.64
N GLN A 309 -15.08 -19.81 8.81
CA GLN A 309 -15.64 -18.97 7.76
C GLN A 309 -15.22 -19.48 6.39
N VAL A 310 -16.14 -19.45 5.43
CA VAL A 310 -15.91 -19.68 4.01
C VAL A 310 -16.17 -18.39 3.26
N LYS A 311 -15.21 -17.92 2.47
CA LYS A 311 -15.33 -16.62 1.78
C LYS A 311 -16.07 -16.70 0.45
N ASN A 312 -15.95 -17.82 -0.28
CA ASN A 312 -16.52 -17.93 -1.62
C ASN A 312 -17.30 -19.23 -1.79
N LEU A 313 -18.39 -19.14 -2.54
CA LEU A 313 -19.28 -20.24 -2.88
C LEU A 313 -19.33 -20.41 -4.39
N GLN A 314 -19.45 -21.65 -4.88
CA GLN A 314 -19.74 -21.90 -6.29
C GLN A 314 -20.90 -22.87 -6.44
N PHE A 315 -21.87 -22.50 -7.26
CA PHE A 315 -23.04 -23.30 -7.58
C PHE A 315 -22.77 -24.27 -8.73
N GLU A 316 -23.72 -25.17 -9.03
CA GLU A 316 -23.58 -26.19 -10.07
C GLU A 316 -23.38 -25.63 -11.49
N ASP A 317 -23.91 -24.43 -11.75
CA ASP A 317 -23.70 -23.66 -12.98
C ASP A 317 -22.28 -23.08 -13.11
N ARG A 318 -21.40 -23.36 -12.13
CA ARG A 318 -20.04 -22.84 -11.96
C ARG A 318 -19.95 -21.35 -11.61
N LYS A 319 -21.09 -20.67 -11.36
CA LYS A 319 -21.12 -19.29 -10.87
C LYS A 319 -20.49 -19.23 -9.48
N MET A 320 -19.44 -18.43 -9.34
CA MET A 320 -18.77 -18.19 -8.07
C MET A 320 -19.21 -16.84 -7.50
N ILE A 321 -19.59 -16.82 -6.23
CA ILE A 321 -19.98 -15.59 -5.52
C ILE A 321 -19.21 -15.48 -4.20
N PRO A 322 -19.00 -14.26 -3.69
CA PRO A 322 -18.68 -14.07 -2.28
C PRO A 322 -19.82 -14.67 -1.44
N ALA A 323 -19.46 -15.47 -0.44
CA ALA A 323 -20.42 -16.14 0.44
C ALA A 323 -21.31 -15.13 1.19
N SER A 324 -20.78 -13.94 1.50
CA SER A 324 -21.53 -12.84 2.12
C SER A 324 -22.66 -12.29 1.24
N LYS A 325 -22.64 -12.59 -0.06
CA LYS A 325 -23.67 -12.22 -1.03
C LYS A 325 -24.63 -13.37 -1.34
N TYR A 326 -24.66 -14.44 -0.54
CA TYR A 326 -25.54 -15.59 -0.80
C TYR A 326 -27.02 -15.19 -0.93
N PHE A 327 -27.54 -14.38 0.01
CA PHE A 327 -28.91 -13.86 -0.07
C PHE A 327 -29.09 -12.70 -1.04
N SER A 328 -27.99 -12.12 -1.51
CA SER A 328 -27.95 -11.11 -2.57
C SER A 328 -27.75 -11.74 -3.96
N SER A 329 -27.70 -13.07 -4.06
CA SER A 329 -27.28 -13.76 -5.27
C SER A 329 -28.33 -13.84 -6.38
N ASP A 330 -29.55 -13.37 -6.09
CA ASP A 330 -30.55 -13.03 -7.10
C ASP A 330 -30.34 -11.64 -7.75
N GLU A 331 -29.31 -10.88 -7.34
CA GLU A 331 -28.89 -9.63 -8.00
C GLU A 331 -27.45 -9.70 -8.55
N ALA A 332 -27.11 -10.83 -9.15
CA ALA A 332 -26.11 -10.85 -10.22
C ALA A 332 -26.74 -11.53 -11.43
N ALA A 333 -27.76 -10.87 -11.99
CA ALA A 333 -28.17 -11.11 -13.36
C ALA A 333 -26.94 -10.86 -14.25
N SER A 334 -26.61 -11.83 -15.11
CA SER A 334 -26.05 -11.45 -16.40
C SER A 334 -26.95 -10.35 -16.93
N LEU A 335 -26.42 -9.17 -17.24
CA LEU A 335 -27.23 -8.11 -17.83
C LEU A 335 -27.97 -8.72 -19.01
N ASP A 336 -29.30 -8.70 -18.97
CA ASP A 336 -30.09 -9.03 -20.14
C ASP A 336 -29.82 -7.93 -21.16
N LEU A 337 -28.90 -8.23 -22.07
CA LEU A 337 -28.50 -7.31 -23.12
C LEU A 337 -29.72 -7.02 -23.98
N THR A 338 -30.02 -5.74 -24.17
CA THR A 338 -30.97 -5.29 -25.18
C THR A 338 -30.48 -5.73 -26.56
N ASP A 339 -31.35 -5.78 -27.56
CA ASP A 339 -30.96 -6.22 -28.90
C ASP A 339 -29.86 -5.32 -29.52
N ASP A 340 -29.78 -4.06 -29.10
CA ASP A 340 -28.70 -3.16 -29.52
C ASP A 340 -27.39 -3.41 -28.77
N GLU A 341 -27.44 -3.73 -27.47
CA GLU A 341 -26.25 -4.13 -26.70
C GLU A 341 -25.69 -5.48 -27.14
N LYS A 342 -26.54 -6.41 -27.58
CA LYS A 342 -26.10 -7.67 -28.21
C LYS A 342 -25.33 -7.41 -29.51
N LYS A 343 -25.80 -6.46 -30.33
CA LYS A 343 -25.08 -6.06 -31.56
C LYS A 343 -23.72 -5.45 -31.20
N MET A 344 -23.67 -4.56 -30.21
CA MET A 344 -22.41 -3.97 -29.73
C MET A 344 -21.47 -5.05 -29.17
N ALA A 345 -21.97 -6.01 -28.40
CA ALA A 345 -21.16 -7.13 -27.92
C ALA A 345 -20.55 -7.94 -29.07
N GLU A 346 -21.31 -8.20 -30.14
CA GLU A 346 -20.78 -8.87 -31.33
C GLU A 346 -19.78 -8.02 -32.12
N GLU A 347 -19.95 -6.69 -32.16
CA GLU A 347 -18.93 -5.77 -32.70
C GLU A 347 -17.64 -5.83 -31.87
N ILE A 348 -17.74 -5.80 -30.54
CA ILE A 348 -16.60 -5.95 -29.63
C ILE A 348 -15.94 -7.32 -29.84
N ARG A 349 -16.72 -8.38 -30.03
CA ARG A 349 -16.23 -9.74 -30.34
C ARG A 349 -15.43 -9.77 -31.63
N ALA A 350 -15.89 -9.05 -32.67
CA ALA A 350 -15.18 -8.92 -33.92
C ALA A 350 -13.85 -8.15 -33.77
N ILE A 351 -13.82 -7.10 -32.94
CA ILE A 351 -12.58 -6.36 -32.62
C ILE A 351 -11.58 -7.30 -31.90
N TRP A 352 -12.03 -8.02 -30.87
CA TRP A 352 -11.22 -9.01 -30.15
C TRP A 352 -10.66 -10.07 -31.11
N LYS A 353 -11.49 -10.58 -32.03
CA LYS A 353 -11.07 -11.56 -33.03
C LYS A 353 -10.03 -10.99 -34.02
N GLY A 354 -10.17 -9.72 -34.38
CA GLY A 354 -9.23 -9.01 -35.27
C GLY A 354 -7.88 -8.67 -34.62
N ILE A 355 -7.84 -8.61 -33.28
CA ILE A 355 -6.63 -8.45 -32.49
C ILE A 355 -6.00 -9.82 -32.20
N LEU A 356 -6.79 -10.75 -31.69
CA LEU A 356 -6.40 -12.11 -31.32
C LEU A 356 -6.56 -13.05 -32.52
N SER A 357 -5.85 -12.76 -33.61
CA SER A 357 -5.98 -13.50 -34.88
C SER A 357 -5.66 -14.98 -34.77
N ASN A 358 -4.86 -15.37 -33.76
CA ASN A 358 -4.49 -16.74 -33.42
C ASN A 358 -5.58 -17.51 -32.65
N VAL A 359 -6.60 -16.85 -32.11
CA VAL A 359 -7.69 -17.49 -31.36
C VAL A 359 -8.82 -17.87 -32.32
N PRO A 360 -9.20 -19.16 -32.46
CA PRO A 360 -10.20 -19.59 -33.45
C PRO A 360 -11.59 -18.97 -33.25
N VAL A 361 -12.06 -18.89 -32.01
CA VAL A 361 -13.36 -18.31 -31.63
C VAL A 361 -13.16 -17.51 -30.35
N ILE A 362 -13.68 -16.28 -30.33
CA ILE A 362 -13.75 -15.49 -29.10
C ILE A 362 -15.04 -15.89 -28.39
N ASP A 363 -14.92 -16.63 -27.30
CA ASP A 363 -16.02 -16.96 -26.39
C ASP A 363 -15.97 -16.10 -25.12
N ASP A 364 -17.00 -16.19 -24.31
CA ASP A 364 -17.18 -15.43 -23.07
C ASP A 364 -16.03 -15.60 -22.05
N THR A 365 -15.33 -16.74 -22.10
CA THR A 365 -14.20 -17.05 -21.21
C THR A 365 -12.84 -16.68 -21.79
N THR A 366 -12.80 -16.24 -23.05
CA THR A 366 -11.56 -15.90 -23.75
C THR A 366 -10.87 -14.77 -23.01
N ASP A 367 -9.63 -15.01 -22.56
CA ASP A 367 -8.82 -14.03 -21.85
C ASP A 367 -7.89 -13.31 -22.83
N PHE A 368 -7.94 -11.98 -22.83
CA PHE A 368 -7.26 -11.11 -23.79
C PHE A 368 -5.75 -11.29 -23.77
N PHE A 369 -5.12 -11.28 -22.59
CA PHE A 369 -3.66 -11.34 -22.46
C PHE A 369 -3.12 -12.76 -22.57
N LYS A 370 -3.80 -13.75 -21.97
CA LYS A 370 -3.41 -15.17 -22.12
C LYS A 370 -3.52 -15.65 -23.56
N SER A 371 -4.34 -14.98 -24.36
CA SER A 371 -4.48 -15.25 -25.79
C SER A 371 -3.40 -14.58 -26.66
N GLY A 372 -2.49 -13.80 -26.06
CA GLY A 372 -1.33 -13.25 -26.74
C GLY A 372 -1.39 -11.74 -27.06
N ALA A 373 -2.42 -11.02 -26.61
CA ALA A 373 -2.46 -9.56 -26.76
C ALA A 373 -1.36 -8.87 -25.94
N ALA A 374 -0.75 -7.85 -26.53
CA ALA A 374 0.23 -6.98 -25.90
C ALA A 374 -0.37 -5.60 -25.54
N SER A 375 0.42 -4.72 -24.93
CA SER A 375 -0.05 -3.39 -24.51
C SER A 375 -0.53 -2.50 -25.67
N MET A 376 0.03 -2.65 -26.88
CA MET A 376 -0.45 -1.93 -28.06
C MET A 376 -1.85 -2.39 -28.49
N ASP A 377 -2.17 -3.66 -28.28
CA ASP A 377 -3.46 -4.24 -28.61
C ASP A 377 -4.56 -3.76 -27.66
N VAL A 378 -4.22 -3.42 -26.42
CA VAL A 378 -5.14 -2.78 -25.47
C VAL A 378 -5.60 -1.42 -25.99
N VAL A 379 -4.65 -0.58 -26.45
CA VAL A 379 -4.98 0.74 -27.01
C VAL A 379 -5.84 0.59 -28.26
N ARG A 380 -5.49 -0.36 -29.14
CA ARG A 380 -6.27 -0.66 -30.33
C ARG A 380 -7.69 -1.10 -29.98
N LEU A 381 -7.86 -1.99 -29.00
CA LEU A 381 -9.17 -2.43 -28.52
C LEU A 381 -9.99 -1.24 -28.02
N VAL A 382 -9.42 -0.41 -27.14
CA VAL A 382 -10.12 0.74 -26.55
C VAL A 382 -10.60 1.72 -27.61
N GLU A 383 -9.73 2.08 -28.57
CA GLU A 383 -10.06 3.06 -29.61
C GLU A 383 -11.04 2.49 -30.65
N GLU A 384 -10.89 1.24 -31.07
CA GLU A 384 -11.86 0.61 -31.99
C GLU A 384 -13.25 0.46 -31.35
N VAL A 385 -13.33 0.15 -30.04
CA VAL A 385 -14.60 0.07 -29.32
C VAL A 385 -15.25 1.44 -29.19
N LYS A 386 -14.49 2.49 -28.84
CA LYS A 386 -15.00 3.88 -28.81
C LYS A 386 -15.53 4.32 -30.17
N GLN A 387 -14.81 3.98 -31.24
CA GLN A 387 -15.16 4.36 -32.60
C GLN A 387 -16.43 3.65 -33.09
N LYS A 388 -16.55 2.34 -32.85
CA LYS A 388 -17.62 1.50 -33.41
C LYS A 388 -18.88 1.48 -32.55
N CYS A 389 -18.73 1.43 -31.23
CA CYS A 389 -19.87 1.28 -30.33
C CYS A 389 -20.34 2.61 -29.70
N GLY A 390 -19.48 3.65 -29.65
CA GLY A 390 -19.83 4.99 -29.15
C GLY A 390 -20.25 5.03 -27.66
N GLY A 391 -20.56 6.23 -27.14
CA GLY A 391 -21.33 6.40 -25.90
C GLY A 391 -20.68 6.03 -24.55
N VAL A 392 -19.45 5.49 -24.51
CA VAL A 392 -18.80 5.03 -23.27
C VAL A 392 -17.39 5.63 -23.10
N GLN A 393 -17.05 6.06 -21.88
CA GLN A 393 -15.66 6.32 -21.51
C GLN A 393 -14.95 5.01 -21.15
N LEU A 394 -14.00 4.62 -21.99
CA LEU A 394 -13.17 3.43 -21.83
C LEU A 394 -11.68 3.82 -21.78
N GLN A 395 -10.95 3.26 -20.82
CA GLN A 395 -9.52 3.46 -20.58
C GLN A 395 -8.77 2.12 -20.72
N ASN A 396 -7.45 2.17 -20.79
CA ASN A 396 -6.63 0.96 -20.94
C ASN A 396 -6.74 0.05 -19.70
N GLU A 397 -6.86 0.64 -18.52
CA GLU A 397 -7.01 -0.02 -17.22
C GLU A 397 -8.24 -0.94 -17.20
N ASP A 398 -9.29 -0.57 -17.90
CA ASP A 398 -10.52 -1.34 -17.98
C ASP A 398 -10.29 -2.71 -18.63
N VAL A 399 -9.45 -2.76 -19.67
CA VAL A 399 -9.05 -4.02 -20.32
C VAL A 399 -8.18 -4.87 -19.39
N TYR A 400 -7.29 -4.24 -18.62
CA TYR A 400 -6.46 -4.94 -17.64
C TYR A 400 -7.26 -5.50 -16.46
N MET A 401 -8.37 -4.87 -16.10
CA MET A 401 -9.25 -5.29 -15.01
C MET A 401 -10.34 -6.27 -15.47
N ALA A 402 -10.75 -6.20 -16.72
CA ALA A 402 -11.73 -7.08 -17.36
C ALA A 402 -11.07 -7.94 -18.43
N THR A 403 -10.17 -8.83 -18.01
CA THR A 403 -9.32 -9.57 -18.96
C THR A 403 -10.07 -10.59 -19.79
N THR A 404 -11.27 -11.04 -19.38
CA THR A 404 -12.08 -11.98 -20.18
C THR A 404 -13.20 -11.28 -20.92
N PHE A 405 -13.57 -11.83 -22.09
CA PHE A 405 -14.55 -11.23 -22.99
C PHE A 405 -15.88 -10.91 -22.30
N GLN A 406 -16.42 -11.85 -21.51
CA GLN A 406 -17.68 -11.66 -20.81
C GLN A 406 -17.61 -10.54 -19.77
N ILE A 407 -16.52 -10.48 -19.00
CA ILE A 407 -16.33 -9.44 -17.99
C ILE A 407 -16.18 -8.08 -18.67
N PHE A 408 -15.46 -8.03 -19.80
CA PHE A 408 -15.27 -6.82 -20.59
C PHE A 408 -16.60 -6.29 -21.17
N VAL A 409 -17.42 -7.16 -21.77
CA VAL A 409 -18.73 -6.77 -22.30
C VAL A 409 -19.69 -6.36 -21.19
N GLN A 410 -19.73 -7.08 -20.07
CA GLN A 410 -20.57 -6.70 -18.94
C GLN A 410 -20.15 -5.35 -18.35
N MET A 411 -18.86 -5.11 -18.18
CA MET A 411 -18.33 -3.81 -17.75
C MET A 411 -18.67 -2.70 -18.77
N PHE A 412 -18.49 -2.96 -20.06
CA PHE A 412 -18.80 -1.99 -21.12
C PHE A 412 -20.29 -1.62 -21.11
N VAL A 413 -21.17 -2.61 -21.01
CA VAL A 413 -22.62 -2.40 -20.99
C VAL A 413 -23.06 -1.69 -19.71
N ARG A 414 -22.50 -2.04 -18.53
CA ARG A 414 -22.76 -1.29 -17.29
C ARG A 414 -22.43 0.19 -17.44
N ARG A 415 -21.30 0.51 -18.06
CA ARG A 415 -20.95 1.91 -18.36
C ARG A 415 -21.86 2.57 -19.37
N LEU A 416 -22.23 1.86 -20.43
CA LEU A 416 -23.15 2.36 -21.45
C LEU A 416 -24.52 2.71 -20.86
N ARG A 417 -25.03 1.87 -19.95
CA ARG A 417 -26.28 2.08 -19.22
C ARG A 417 -26.17 3.14 -18.12
N GLY A 418 -24.96 3.58 -17.80
CA GLY A 418 -24.70 4.43 -16.65
C GLY A 418 -24.86 3.70 -15.30
N GLU A 419 -24.84 2.37 -15.26
CA GLU A 419 -24.82 1.58 -14.02
C GLU A 419 -23.45 1.67 -13.31
N ASP A 420 -22.42 2.11 -14.03
CA ASP A 420 -21.11 2.54 -13.51
C ASP A 420 -21.08 4.06 -13.21
N GLN A 421 -22.18 4.81 -13.44
CA GLN A 421 -22.30 6.12 -12.79
C GLN A 421 -22.29 5.81 -11.30
N GLU A 422 -21.23 6.25 -10.63
CA GLU A 422 -21.17 6.25 -9.18
C GLU A 422 -22.52 6.74 -8.67
N GLU A 423 -23.16 5.98 -7.77
CA GLU A 423 -24.29 6.50 -6.99
C GLU A 423 -23.99 7.95 -6.66
N GLU A 424 -24.85 8.87 -7.10
CA GLU A 424 -24.65 10.30 -6.88
C GLU A 424 -24.27 10.46 -5.41
N LEU A 425 -23.06 10.96 -5.14
CA LEU A 425 -22.54 11.04 -3.79
C LEU A 425 -23.50 11.93 -2.98
N VAL A 426 -24.36 11.29 -2.20
CA VAL A 426 -25.32 11.99 -1.36
C VAL A 426 -24.54 12.53 -0.17
N ILE A 427 -24.35 13.85 -0.16
CA ILE A 427 -23.68 14.55 0.93
C ILE A 427 -24.72 15.39 1.65
N ASP A 428 -24.83 15.18 2.96
CA ASP A 428 -25.51 16.13 3.82
C ASP A 428 -24.60 17.32 4.08
N TYR A 429 -25.03 18.50 3.61
CA TYR A 429 -24.26 19.73 3.71
C TYR A 429 -24.85 20.67 4.75
N VAL A 430 -23.96 21.26 5.54
CA VAL A 430 -24.26 22.55 6.15
C VAL A 430 -23.94 23.64 5.14
N THR A 431 -24.97 24.43 4.82
CA THR A 431 -24.85 25.53 3.86
C THR A 431 -24.78 26.86 4.59
N LYS A 432 -23.90 27.77 4.16
CA LYS A 432 -23.79 29.12 4.72
C LYS A 432 -23.53 30.14 3.62
N ASP A 433 -24.35 31.18 3.58
CA ASP A 433 -24.10 32.33 2.71
C ASP A 433 -23.12 33.28 3.41
N VAL A 434 -21.89 33.34 2.89
CA VAL A 434 -20.79 34.10 3.48
C VAL A 434 -19.77 34.45 2.40
N ASN A 435 -19.07 35.59 2.54
CA ASN A 435 -18.04 36.01 1.58
C ASN A 435 -18.53 36.08 0.11
N ASN A 436 -19.79 36.48 -0.09
CA ASN A 436 -20.45 36.55 -1.39
C ASN A 436 -20.57 35.20 -2.13
N MET A 437 -20.60 34.09 -1.40
CA MET A 437 -20.83 32.75 -1.95
C MET A 437 -21.68 31.90 -1.00
N THR A 438 -22.30 30.86 -1.56
CA THR A 438 -22.98 29.83 -0.79
C THR A 438 -22.00 28.67 -0.56
N VAL A 439 -21.41 28.61 0.63
CA VAL A 439 -20.44 27.57 1.00
C VAL A 439 -21.18 26.31 1.41
N LYS A 440 -20.75 25.14 0.90
CA LYS A 440 -21.30 23.83 1.24
C LYS A 440 -20.26 23.00 1.98
N MET A 441 -20.55 22.69 3.25
CA MET A 441 -19.63 22.00 4.16
C MET A 441 -20.16 20.62 4.52
N PRO A 442 -19.52 19.54 4.06
CA PRO A 442 -19.76 18.22 4.62
C PRO A 442 -19.37 18.19 6.10
N HIS A 443 -20.14 17.48 6.93
CA HIS A 443 -19.95 17.47 8.39
C HIS A 443 -19.89 16.06 9.02
N GLN A 444 -19.92 15.03 8.18
CA GLN A 444 -19.95 13.63 8.58
C GLN A 444 -18.56 12.97 8.51
N CYS A 445 -18.40 11.75 9.03
CA CYS A 445 -17.19 10.97 8.76
C CYS A 445 -17.12 10.62 7.27
N PHE A 446 -15.93 10.60 6.68
CA PHE A 446 -15.74 10.15 5.30
C PHE A 446 -15.04 8.79 5.28
N ILE A 447 -15.77 7.73 4.96
CA ILE A 447 -15.27 6.36 5.02
C ILE A 447 -15.67 5.65 3.73
N ASN A 448 -14.71 4.99 3.10
CA ASN A 448 -14.92 4.22 1.88
C ASN A 448 -15.62 4.99 0.74
N GLY A 449 -15.30 6.28 0.59
CA GLY A 449 -15.88 7.13 -0.46
C GLY A 449 -17.25 7.73 -0.14
N ASN A 450 -17.81 7.49 1.05
CA ASN A 450 -19.13 8.00 1.45
C ASN A 450 -19.03 8.88 2.69
N PHE A 451 -19.96 9.84 2.82
CA PHE A 451 -20.18 10.58 4.05
C PHE A 451 -21.22 9.85 4.90
N GLU A 452 -20.86 9.55 6.16
CA GLU A 452 -21.71 8.82 7.09
C GLU A 452 -21.54 9.31 8.54
N ASP A 453 -22.62 9.23 9.31
CA ASP A 453 -22.57 9.53 10.73
C ASP A 453 -21.62 8.60 11.49
N ALA A 454 -21.12 9.05 12.64
CA ALA A 454 -20.42 8.18 13.57
C ALA A 454 -21.34 7.03 14.02
N GLU A 455 -20.78 5.84 14.24
CA GLU A 455 -21.56 4.63 14.57
C GLU A 455 -22.50 4.84 15.78
N ASP A 456 -22.03 5.58 16.79
CA ASP A 456 -22.81 5.87 18.01
C ASP A 456 -23.67 7.15 17.92
N GLY A 457 -23.74 7.77 16.74
CA GLY A 457 -24.51 8.98 16.46
C GLY A 457 -23.98 10.25 17.15
N LYS A 458 -22.82 10.20 17.81
CA LYS A 458 -22.30 11.36 18.54
C LYS A 458 -21.83 12.45 17.58
N THR A 459 -22.02 13.69 18.02
CA THR A 459 -21.57 14.88 17.33
C THR A 459 -20.94 15.86 18.33
N TYR A 460 -20.17 16.82 17.81
CA TYR A 460 -19.64 17.94 18.57
C TYR A 460 -19.73 19.23 17.75
N ASN A 461 -19.68 20.38 18.41
CA ASN A 461 -19.73 21.68 17.75
C ASN A 461 -18.33 22.09 17.29
N THR A 462 -18.20 22.49 16.02
CA THR A 462 -17.08 23.35 15.59
C THR A 462 -17.51 24.82 15.68
N VAL A 463 -16.57 25.70 16.05
CA VAL A 463 -16.83 27.06 16.54
C VAL A 463 -16.07 28.07 15.70
N ASN A 464 -16.75 29.13 15.27
CA ASN A 464 -16.12 30.25 14.57
C ASN A 464 -15.33 31.10 15.58
N PRO A 465 -14.00 31.22 15.46
CA PRO A 465 -13.21 31.99 16.41
C PRO A 465 -13.45 33.51 16.33
N THR A 466 -14.04 34.00 15.24
CA THR A 466 -14.30 35.43 15.03
C THR A 466 -15.37 35.96 15.98
N ASP A 467 -16.33 35.13 16.37
CA ASP A 467 -17.48 35.56 17.18
C ASP A 467 -17.86 34.57 18.30
N GLY A 468 -17.23 33.39 18.33
CA GLY A 468 -17.53 32.31 19.28
C GLY A 468 -18.82 31.53 18.98
N SER A 469 -19.45 31.77 17.83
CA SER A 469 -20.68 31.07 17.42
C SER A 469 -20.38 29.65 16.94
N VAL A 470 -21.37 28.76 17.08
CA VAL A 470 -21.28 27.41 16.51
C VAL A 470 -21.48 27.52 14.99
N ILE A 471 -20.54 26.98 14.21
CA ILE A 471 -20.67 26.88 12.75
C ILE A 471 -21.65 25.75 12.42
N CYS A 472 -21.35 24.55 12.90
CA CYS A 472 -22.20 23.38 12.78
C CYS A 472 -21.82 22.27 13.78
N LYS A 473 -22.63 21.21 13.79
CA LYS A 473 -22.27 19.93 14.38
C LYS A 473 -21.44 19.12 13.38
N VAL A 474 -20.50 18.34 13.90
CA VAL A 474 -19.65 17.42 13.13
C VAL A 474 -19.68 16.05 13.79
N SER A 475 -19.69 14.96 13.02
CA SER A 475 -19.62 13.60 13.57
C SER A 475 -18.40 13.42 14.47
N TYR A 476 -18.60 12.73 15.60
CA TYR A 476 -17.56 12.43 16.58
C TYR A 476 -17.19 10.96 16.49
N ALA A 477 -16.20 10.63 15.67
CA ALA A 477 -15.82 9.25 15.38
C ALA A 477 -15.51 8.43 16.64
N SER A 478 -16.12 7.25 16.69
CA SER A 478 -15.90 6.21 17.69
C SER A 478 -14.70 5.32 17.32
N VAL A 479 -14.35 4.36 18.18
CA VAL A 479 -13.32 3.35 17.88
C VAL A 479 -13.73 2.49 16.69
N ALA A 480 -15.01 2.14 16.57
CA ALA A 480 -15.51 1.32 15.47
C ALA A 480 -15.40 2.07 14.13
N ASP A 481 -15.64 3.38 14.11
CA ASP A 481 -15.48 4.19 12.90
C ASP A 481 -14.02 4.19 12.42
N VAL A 482 -13.05 4.24 13.34
CA VAL A 482 -11.63 4.08 13.01
C VAL A 482 -11.35 2.70 12.41
N ASP A 483 -11.90 1.65 12.99
CA ASP A 483 -11.70 0.27 12.51
C ASP A 483 -12.32 0.05 11.12
N ARG A 484 -13.50 0.64 10.86
CA ARG A 484 -14.13 0.65 9.54
C ARG A 484 -13.27 1.41 8.52
N ALA A 485 -12.79 2.59 8.89
CA ALA A 485 -11.91 3.40 8.04
C ALA A 485 -10.59 2.68 7.70
N VAL A 486 -9.96 2.03 8.68
CA VAL A 486 -8.74 1.25 8.46
C VAL A 486 -9.02 0.02 7.58
N SER A 487 -10.15 -0.65 7.80
CA SER A 487 -10.56 -1.79 6.96
C SER A 487 -10.78 -1.37 5.51
N ALA A 488 -11.44 -0.23 5.28
CA ALA A 488 -11.61 0.34 3.93
C ALA A 488 -10.27 0.71 3.29
N ALA A 489 -9.36 1.35 4.03
CA ALA A 489 -8.02 1.68 3.56
C ALA A 489 -7.20 0.44 3.19
N LYS A 490 -7.33 -0.63 3.97
CA LYS A 490 -6.66 -1.91 3.71
C LYS A 490 -7.21 -2.57 2.46
N GLU A 491 -8.53 -2.64 2.30
CA GLU A 491 -9.16 -3.22 1.11
C GLU A 491 -8.78 -2.44 -0.17
N ALA A 492 -8.79 -1.11 -0.10
CA ALA A 492 -8.38 -0.26 -1.21
C ALA A 492 -6.90 -0.44 -1.62
N PHE A 493 -6.03 -0.74 -0.64
CA PHE A 493 -4.61 -1.00 -0.87
C PHE A 493 -4.34 -2.41 -1.40
N ASP A 494 -4.85 -3.45 -0.72
CA ASP A 494 -4.53 -4.85 -0.99
C ASP A 494 -5.24 -5.36 -2.26
N ASN A 495 -6.51 -4.99 -2.44
CA ASN A 495 -7.38 -5.58 -3.46
C ASN A 495 -7.88 -4.55 -4.49
N GLY A 496 -8.01 -3.28 -4.07
CA GLY A 496 -8.51 -2.19 -4.89
C GLY A 496 -7.60 -1.77 -6.05
N PRO A 497 -8.09 -0.87 -6.93
CA PRO A 497 -7.34 -0.42 -8.09
C PRO A 497 -6.10 0.40 -7.71
N TRP A 498 -6.09 1.08 -6.55
CA TRP A 498 -5.00 1.99 -6.15
C TRP A 498 -3.65 1.28 -5.97
N GLY A 499 -3.63 0.13 -5.30
CA GLY A 499 -2.41 -0.67 -5.09
C GLY A 499 -1.85 -1.31 -6.37
N LYS A 500 -2.68 -1.41 -7.42
CA LYS A 500 -2.35 -2.02 -8.73
C LYS A 500 -2.12 -0.97 -9.82
N MET A 501 -2.50 0.28 -9.57
CA MET A 501 -2.44 1.37 -10.53
C MET A 501 -0.99 1.73 -10.89
N ASN A 502 -0.75 2.00 -12.17
CA ASN A 502 0.55 2.51 -12.61
C ASN A 502 0.88 3.79 -11.83
N PRO A 503 2.14 4.01 -11.45
CA PRO A 503 2.51 5.22 -10.73
C PRO A 503 2.17 6.50 -11.52
N ARG A 504 2.23 6.47 -12.85
CA ARG A 504 1.86 7.62 -13.69
C ARG A 504 0.38 7.99 -13.60
N ASP A 505 -0.52 7.00 -13.63
CA ASP A 505 -1.96 7.24 -13.55
C ASP A 505 -2.36 7.70 -12.15
N ARG A 506 -1.67 7.21 -11.13
CA ARG A 506 -1.74 7.77 -9.77
C ARG A 506 -1.38 9.26 -9.76
N GLY A 507 -0.29 9.63 -10.42
CA GLY A 507 0.09 11.04 -10.61
C GLY A 507 -0.99 11.86 -11.29
N ARG A 508 -1.65 11.34 -12.34
CA ARG A 508 -2.77 12.03 -13.02
C ARG A 508 -3.95 12.32 -12.09
N LEU A 509 -4.34 11.36 -11.25
CA LEU A 509 -5.41 11.58 -10.27
C LEU A 509 -5.05 12.64 -9.22
N LEU A 510 -3.79 12.67 -8.77
CA LEU A 510 -3.31 13.70 -7.85
C LEU A 510 -3.23 15.09 -8.50
N TYR A 511 -2.86 15.18 -9.79
CA TYR A 511 -2.96 16.43 -10.56
C TYR A 511 -4.41 16.91 -10.67
N ARG A 512 -5.34 16.02 -11.04
CA ARG A 512 -6.76 16.34 -11.13
C ARG A 512 -7.35 16.81 -9.79
N LEU A 513 -6.94 16.17 -8.68
CA LEU A 513 -7.34 16.60 -7.34
C LEU A 513 -6.84 18.03 -7.06
N ALA A 514 -5.60 18.35 -7.42
CA ALA A 514 -5.07 19.70 -7.24
C ALA A 514 -5.82 20.74 -8.11
N ASP A 515 -6.21 20.38 -9.33
CA ASP A 515 -7.00 21.25 -10.21
C ASP A 515 -8.40 21.50 -9.63
N LEU A 516 -9.05 20.47 -9.09
CA LEU A 516 -10.34 20.63 -8.39
C LEU A 516 -10.23 21.47 -7.12
N MET A 517 -9.13 21.37 -6.38
CA MET A 517 -8.84 22.24 -5.25
C MET A 517 -8.63 23.69 -5.69
N GLU A 518 -8.01 23.92 -6.85
CA GLU A 518 -7.84 25.26 -7.43
C GLU A 518 -9.16 25.85 -7.93
N GLU A 519 -10.03 25.03 -8.53
CA GLU A 519 -11.39 25.43 -8.93
C GLU A 519 -12.26 25.84 -7.73
N HIS A 520 -12.04 25.23 -6.56
CA HIS A 520 -12.78 25.52 -5.32
C HIS A 520 -11.97 26.36 -4.32
N GLN A 521 -10.91 27.04 -4.76
CA GLN A 521 -9.94 27.65 -3.83
C GLN A 521 -10.55 28.74 -2.95
N GLU A 522 -11.49 29.53 -3.47
CA GLU A 522 -12.19 30.56 -2.69
C GLU A 522 -13.15 29.96 -1.67
N GLU A 523 -13.82 28.85 -2.01
CA GLU A 523 -14.69 28.12 -1.07
C GLU A 523 -13.85 27.50 0.06
N LEU A 524 -12.77 26.81 -0.29
CA LEU A 524 -11.82 26.23 0.67
C LEU A 524 -11.21 27.31 1.59
N ALA A 525 -10.79 28.44 1.04
CA ALA A 525 -10.23 29.55 1.83
C ALA A 525 -11.29 30.16 2.75
N THR A 526 -12.54 30.25 2.31
CA THR A 526 -13.66 30.75 3.13
C THR A 526 -13.96 29.80 4.29
N ILE A 527 -14.00 28.48 4.05
CA ILE A 527 -14.17 27.47 5.10
C ILE A 527 -13.00 27.53 6.09
N GLU A 528 -11.76 27.56 5.61
CA GLU A 528 -10.57 27.68 6.47
C GLU A 528 -10.63 28.95 7.33
N THR A 529 -11.11 30.06 6.77
CA THR A 529 -11.26 31.34 7.46
C THR A 529 -12.24 31.24 8.62
N ILE A 530 -13.43 30.68 8.40
CA ILE A 530 -14.47 30.60 9.44
C ILE A 530 -14.21 29.49 10.47
N ASP A 531 -13.52 28.41 10.09
CA ASP A 531 -13.24 27.26 10.97
C ASP A 531 -11.95 27.48 11.79
N SER A 532 -10.95 28.19 11.25
CA SER A 532 -9.64 28.36 11.90
C SER A 532 -9.28 29.79 12.31
N GLY A 533 -9.99 30.81 11.79
CA GLY A 533 -9.64 32.22 11.99
C GLY A 533 -8.53 32.74 11.06
N ALA A 534 -8.07 31.94 10.10
CA ALA A 534 -7.10 32.36 9.10
C ALA A 534 -7.64 33.57 8.31
N VAL A 535 -6.85 34.63 8.18
CA VAL A 535 -7.20 35.78 7.33
C VAL A 535 -7.39 35.30 5.89
N TYR A 536 -8.52 35.63 5.25
CA TYR A 536 -8.93 35.06 3.96
C TYR A 536 -7.88 35.19 2.86
N THR A 537 -7.25 36.36 2.73
CA THR A 537 -6.20 36.60 1.72
C THR A 537 -4.97 35.73 1.96
N LEU A 538 -4.65 35.47 3.22
CA LEU A 538 -3.59 34.55 3.63
C LEU A 538 -4.00 33.08 3.45
N ALA A 539 -5.25 32.73 3.76
CA ALA A 539 -5.82 31.41 3.53
C ALA A 539 -5.74 31.03 2.05
N LEU A 540 -6.20 31.93 1.17
CA LEU A 540 -6.16 31.75 -0.28
C LEU A 540 -4.73 31.54 -0.79
N LYS A 541 -3.81 32.44 -0.45
CA LYS A 541 -2.42 32.38 -0.94
C LYS A 541 -1.61 31.23 -0.36
N THR A 542 -1.82 30.90 0.91
CA THR A 542 -0.93 30.00 1.68
C THR A 542 -1.63 28.70 2.04
N HIS A 543 -2.71 28.74 2.82
CA HIS A 543 -3.36 27.52 3.31
C HIS A 543 -3.87 26.66 2.15
N VAL A 544 -4.52 27.29 1.17
CA VAL A 544 -5.04 26.63 -0.03
C VAL A 544 -4.01 26.61 -1.15
N GLY A 545 -3.41 27.76 -1.48
CA GLY A 545 -2.44 27.87 -2.56
C GLY A 545 -1.24 26.92 -2.43
N MET A 546 -0.66 26.78 -1.23
CA MET A 546 0.43 25.83 -1.01
C MET A 546 -0.06 24.38 -0.99
N SER A 547 -1.30 24.12 -0.56
CA SER A 547 -1.90 22.78 -0.64
C SER A 547 -2.01 22.29 -2.08
N ILE A 548 -2.50 23.15 -2.99
CA ILE A 548 -2.57 22.87 -4.43
C ILE A 548 -1.18 22.58 -4.98
N GLN A 549 -0.19 23.44 -4.67
CA GLN A 549 1.21 23.21 -5.08
C GLN A 549 1.77 21.90 -4.55
N THR A 550 1.43 21.52 -3.32
CA THR A 550 1.91 20.29 -2.68
C THR A 550 1.40 19.05 -3.41
N PHE A 551 0.11 18.99 -3.74
CA PHE A 551 -0.44 17.89 -4.54
C PHE A 551 0.16 17.85 -5.95
N ARG A 552 0.33 19.01 -6.62
CA ARG A 552 0.99 19.08 -7.94
C ARG A 552 2.45 18.61 -7.90
N TYR A 553 3.18 18.99 -6.85
CA TYR A 553 4.58 18.60 -6.66
C TYR A 553 4.70 17.08 -6.51
N PHE A 554 3.96 16.48 -5.58
CA PHE A 554 4.03 15.04 -5.32
C PHE A 554 3.37 14.19 -6.42
N ALA A 555 2.38 14.71 -7.14
CA ALA A 555 1.87 14.07 -8.35
C ALA A 555 2.98 13.81 -9.38
N GLY A 556 3.91 14.77 -9.52
CA GLY A 556 5.08 14.65 -10.38
C GLY A 556 6.09 13.61 -9.92
N TRP A 557 6.08 13.20 -8.65
CA TRP A 557 7.00 12.21 -8.09
C TRP A 557 6.59 10.77 -8.29
N CYS A 558 5.29 10.49 -8.52
CA CYS A 558 4.78 9.12 -8.57
C CYS A 558 5.60 8.21 -9.51
N ASP A 559 5.96 8.70 -10.70
CA ASP A 559 6.75 7.94 -11.70
C ASP A 559 8.26 8.22 -11.68
N LYS A 560 8.74 8.96 -10.68
CA LYS A 560 10.16 9.31 -10.48
C LYS A 560 10.79 8.68 -9.24
N ILE A 561 10.00 7.94 -8.45
CA ILE A 561 10.50 7.11 -7.35
C ILE A 561 11.33 5.95 -7.92
N GLN A 562 12.64 5.94 -7.66
CA GLN A 562 13.58 4.96 -8.19
C GLN A 562 14.23 4.09 -7.10
N GLY A 563 14.57 2.86 -7.48
CA GLY A 563 15.50 2.01 -6.75
C GLY A 563 16.95 2.26 -7.18
N SER A 564 17.84 1.32 -6.85
CA SER A 564 19.26 1.40 -7.19
C SER A 564 19.79 0.03 -7.62
N THR A 565 20.83 -0.01 -8.46
CA THR A 565 21.62 -1.22 -8.69
C THR A 565 22.90 -1.14 -7.86
N ILE A 566 23.30 -2.25 -7.23
CA ILE A 566 24.37 -2.26 -6.21
C ILE A 566 25.50 -3.20 -6.67
N PRO A 567 26.74 -2.71 -6.83
CA PRO A 567 27.88 -3.51 -7.26
C PRO A 567 28.45 -4.31 -6.08
N ILE A 568 27.72 -5.32 -5.62
CA ILE A 568 28.17 -6.20 -4.54
C ILE A 568 29.35 -7.08 -4.98
N ASN A 569 30.10 -7.59 -4.00
CA ASN A 569 31.12 -8.61 -4.25
C ASN A 569 30.49 -9.82 -4.96
N GLN A 570 31.21 -10.33 -5.96
CA GLN A 570 30.73 -11.44 -6.78
C GLN A 570 31.09 -12.77 -6.09
N ALA A 571 30.14 -13.71 -6.05
CA ALA A 571 30.33 -15.08 -5.62
C ALA A 571 31.07 -15.88 -6.71
N ARG A 572 32.35 -15.57 -6.92
CA ARG A 572 33.14 -16.14 -8.03
C ARG A 572 33.18 -17.68 -7.97
N PRO A 573 33.07 -18.38 -9.12
CA PRO A 573 33.12 -17.86 -10.49
C PRO A 573 31.81 -17.23 -11.01
N ASN A 574 30.70 -17.39 -10.27
CA ASN A 574 29.38 -16.86 -10.63
C ASN A 574 29.35 -15.32 -10.55
N ARG A 575 28.26 -14.74 -11.01
CA ARG A 575 27.98 -13.30 -10.90
C ARG A 575 26.76 -13.06 -10.03
N ASN A 576 26.67 -11.86 -9.47
CA ASN A 576 25.51 -11.43 -8.71
C ASN A 576 25.00 -10.08 -9.24
N LEU A 577 23.69 -9.97 -9.41
CA LEU A 577 22.96 -8.74 -9.65
C LEU A 577 22.16 -8.41 -8.40
N THR A 578 22.47 -7.29 -7.76
CA THR A 578 21.65 -6.73 -6.67
C THR A 578 21.00 -5.44 -7.13
N PHE A 579 19.69 -5.33 -6.90
CA PHE A 579 18.96 -4.08 -7.10
C PHE A 579 17.92 -3.88 -6.00
N THR A 580 17.46 -2.64 -5.83
CA THR A 580 16.42 -2.31 -4.85
C THR A 580 15.11 -1.94 -5.54
N LYS A 581 14.00 -2.25 -4.87
CA LYS A 581 12.66 -1.78 -5.22
C LYS A 581 12.15 -0.87 -4.11
N LYS A 582 11.57 0.28 -4.48
CA LYS A 582 10.82 1.14 -3.56
C LYS A 582 9.36 0.71 -3.62
N GLU A 583 8.81 0.31 -2.48
CA GLU A 583 7.42 -0.14 -2.36
C GLU A 583 6.68 0.71 -1.33
N PRO A 584 5.35 0.92 -1.49
CA PRO A 584 4.53 1.53 -0.44
C PRO A 584 4.58 0.72 0.86
N LEU A 585 4.27 1.38 1.97
CA LEU A 585 4.18 0.78 3.30
C LEU A 585 2.84 0.06 3.52
N GLY A 586 1.76 0.51 2.88
CA GLY A 586 0.40 0.01 3.06
C GLY A 586 -0.52 1.08 3.65
N VAL A 587 -1.33 0.71 4.63
CA VAL A 587 -2.23 1.66 5.32
C VAL A 587 -1.44 2.60 6.23
N CYS A 588 -1.61 3.90 6.03
CA CYS A 588 -1.02 4.95 6.85
C CYS A 588 -2.09 5.67 7.68
N ALA A 589 -1.74 6.05 8.91
CA ALA A 589 -2.52 7.01 9.69
C ALA A 589 -1.85 8.39 9.66
N ILE A 590 -2.65 9.43 9.54
CA ILE A 590 -2.18 10.81 9.55
C ILE A 590 -3.00 11.60 10.58
N VAL A 591 -2.31 12.23 11.52
CA VAL A 591 -2.91 13.08 12.55
C VAL A 591 -2.32 14.48 12.39
N ILE A 592 -3.19 15.45 12.12
CA ILE A 592 -2.80 16.83 11.78
C ILE A 592 -3.19 17.83 12.87
N PRO A 593 -2.46 18.95 12.99
CA PRO A 593 -2.76 20.04 13.90
C PRO A 593 -3.87 20.95 13.33
N TRP A 594 -4.21 22.00 14.06
CA TRP A 594 -5.31 22.93 13.78
C TRP A 594 -4.89 24.27 13.20
N ASN A 595 -3.58 24.55 13.12
CA ASN A 595 -3.08 25.88 12.77
C ASN A 595 -3.08 26.20 11.27
N TYR A 596 -2.86 25.17 10.43
CA TYR A 596 -3.09 25.22 8.99
C TYR A 596 -3.81 23.92 8.54
N PRO A 597 -5.11 23.76 8.84
CA PRO A 597 -5.82 22.49 8.70
C PRO A 597 -5.65 21.84 7.32
N LEU A 598 -5.95 22.56 6.23
CA LEU A 598 -5.84 22.01 4.88
C LEU A 598 -4.38 21.84 4.44
N MET A 599 -3.51 22.77 4.81
CA MET A 599 -2.10 22.74 4.41
C MET A 599 -1.34 21.57 5.02
N MET A 600 -1.54 21.30 6.32
CA MET A 600 -0.92 20.17 7.00
C MET A 600 -1.51 18.83 6.53
N LEU A 601 -2.80 18.81 6.19
CA LEU A 601 -3.41 17.69 5.47
C LEU A 601 -2.66 17.43 4.15
N ALA A 602 -2.46 18.47 3.33
CA ALA A 602 -1.84 18.34 2.03
C ALA A 602 -0.38 17.88 2.12
N TRP A 603 0.41 18.47 3.02
CA TRP A 603 1.83 18.14 3.23
C TRP A 603 2.04 16.65 3.49
N LYS A 604 1.25 16.07 4.40
CA LYS A 604 1.37 14.65 4.77
C LYS A 604 0.70 13.72 3.77
N SER A 605 -0.48 14.10 3.28
CA SER A 605 -1.30 13.22 2.44
C SER A 605 -0.75 13.09 1.03
N ALA A 606 -0.25 14.18 0.43
CA ALA A 606 0.25 14.15 -0.94
C ALA A 606 1.46 13.23 -1.11
N ALA A 607 2.46 13.30 -0.21
CA ALA A 607 3.61 12.39 -0.21
C ALA A 607 3.19 10.93 0.04
N CYS A 608 2.27 10.71 0.99
CA CYS A 608 1.70 9.40 1.31
C CYS A 608 1.04 8.73 0.10
N LEU A 609 0.17 9.47 -0.58
CA LEU A 609 -0.58 9.03 -1.75
C LEU A 609 0.35 8.83 -2.95
N ALA A 610 1.29 9.76 -3.22
CA ALA A 610 2.23 9.62 -4.32
C ALA A 610 3.08 8.35 -4.22
N ALA A 611 3.50 7.98 -3.00
CA ALA A 611 4.20 6.74 -2.71
C ALA A 611 3.33 5.47 -2.90
N GLY A 612 2.00 5.60 -3.03
CA GLY A 612 1.07 4.50 -3.31
C GLY A 612 0.40 3.89 -2.09
N ASN A 613 0.43 4.58 -0.97
CA ASN A 613 -0.25 4.17 0.25
C ASN A 613 -1.72 4.59 0.21
N THR A 614 -2.53 3.98 1.07
CA THR A 614 -3.86 4.47 1.46
C THR A 614 -3.77 5.11 2.84
N LEU A 615 -4.72 5.96 3.19
CA LEU A 615 -4.65 6.70 4.45
C LEU A 615 -5.99 6.77 5.21
N VAL A 616 -5.85 6.81 6.53
CA VAL A 616 -6.90 7.25 7.46
C VAL A 616 -6.40 8.52 8.14
N LEU A 617 -7.10 9.62 7.92
CA LEU A 617 -6.75 10.93 8.42
C LEU A 617 -7.66 11.33 9.59
N LYS A 618 -7.04 11.89 10.62
CA LYS A 618 -7.73 12.50 11.75
C LYS A 618 -7.40 13.99 11.77
N PRO A 619 -8.35 14.87 11.41
CA PRO A 619 -8.17 16.30 11.58
C PRO A 619 -8.15 16.65 13.08
N ALA A 620 -7.58 17.80 13.42
CA ALA A 620 -7.74 18.36 14.75
C ALA A 620 -9.24 18.61 15.02
N GLN A 621 -9.68 18.31 16.25
CA GLN A 621 -11.11 18.37 16.58
C GLN A 621 -11.69 19.78 16.39
N VAL A 622 -10.90 20.83 16.58
CA VAL A 622 -11.36 22.22 16.47
C VAL A 622 -11.43 22.76 15.03
N THR A 623 -10.91 22.02 14.04
CA THR A 623 -10.85 22.49 12.64
C THR A 623 -11.06 21.35 11.62
N PRO A 624 -12.24 20.71 11.57
CA PRO A 624 -12.47 19.56 10.71
C PRO A 624 -12.92 19.92 9.27
N LEU A 625 -13.41 21.13 9.02
CA LEU A 625 -14.32 21.37 7.89
C LEU A 625 -13.62 21.36 6.53
N THR A 626 -12.41 21.90 6.41
CA THR A 626 -11.67 21.84 5.15
C THR A 626 -11.15 20.44 4.82
N ALA A 627 -10.88 19.61 5.84
CA ALA A 627 -10.56 18.21 5.62
C ALA A 627 -11.76 17.46 5.03
N LEU A 628 -12.96 17.71 5.55
CA LEU A 628 -14.19 17.11 5.04
C LEU A 628 -14.56 17.63 3.64
N LYS A 629 -14.37 18.93 3.38
CA LYS A 629 -14.53 19.48 2.03
C LYS A 629 -13.51 18.87 1.06
N PHE A 630 -12.26 18.66 1.49
CA PHE A 630 -11.26 17.97 0.70
C PHE A 630 -11.71 16.54 0.33
N ALA A 631 -12.32 15.79 1.24
CA ALA A 631 -12.84 14.45 0.94
C ALA A 631 -13.88 14.46 -0.21
N GLU A 632 -14.80 15.42 -0.24
CA GLU A 632 -15.72 15.60 -1.38
C GLU A 632 -14.94 15.76 -2.70
N LEU A 633 -13.90 16.61 -2.70
CA LEU A 633 -13.09 16.84 -3.89
C LEU A 633 -12.31 15.58 -4.33
N THR A 634 -11.96 14.69 -3.41
CA THR A 634 -11.30 13.42 -3.76
C THR A 634 -12.21 12.49 -4.55
N VAL A 635 -13.50 12.47 -4.23
CA VAL A 635 -14.49 11.70 -5.00
C VAL A 635 -14.65 12.32 -6.40
N LYS A 636 -14.81 13.65 -6.49
CA LYS A 636 -14.87 14.36 -7.80
C LYS A 636 -13.61 14.16 -8.66
N ALA A 637 -12.46 13.96 -8.01
CA ALA A 637 -11.19 13.69 -8.67
C ALA A 637 -11.09 12.24 -9.21
N GLY A 638 -12.00 11.34 -8.84
CA GLY A 638 -11.96 9.93 -9.18
C GLY A 638 -10.93 9.14 -8.36
N ILE A 639 -10.61 9.60 -7.15
CA ILE A 639 -9.77 8.82 -6.23
C ILE A 639 -10.58 7.59 -5.78
N PRO A 640 -10.04 6.36 -5.92
CA PRO A 640 -10.79 5.15 -5.59
C PRO A 640 -11.28 5.13 -4.13
N LYS A 641 -12.48 4.59 -3.93
CA LYS A 641 -13.11 4.44 -2.61
C LYS A 641 -12.16 3.74 -1.63
N GLY A 642 -12.10 4.27 -0.41
CA GLY A 642 -11.26 3.75 0.67
C GLY A 642 -9.78 4.20 0.62
N VAL A 643 -9.28 4.79 -0.47
CA VAL A 643 -7.89 5.29 -0.52
C VAL A 643 -7.66 6.40 0.49
N ILE A 644 -8.66 7.27 0.68
CA ILE A 644 -8.67 8.35 1.66
C ILE A 644 -9.90 8.14 2.55
N ASN A 645 -9.69 8.16 3.86
CA ASN A 645 -10.75 8.14 4.86
C ASN A 645 -10.47 9.25 5.87
N ILE A 646 -11.48 9.98 6.31
CA ILE A 646 -11.35 11.11 7.24
C ILE A 646 -12.31 10.91 8.40
N VAL A 647 -11.77 10.86 9.61
CA VAL A 647 -12.52 10.57 10.85
C VAL A 647 -12.34 11.70 11.88
N PRO A 648 -13.19 12.75 11.85
CA PRO A 648 -13.19 13.80 12.87
C PRO A 648 -13.54 13.24 14.25
N GLY A 649 -12.89 13.73 15.31
CA GLY A 649 -13.17 13.28 16.68
C GLY A 649 -12.02 13.57 17.65
N SER A 650 -12.06 12.98 18.84
CA SER A 650 -11.06 13.26 19.90
C SER A 650 -9.67 12.71 19.59
N GLY A 651 -8.64 13.50 19.90
CA GLY A 651 -7.23 13.08 19.80
C GLY A 651 -6.93 11.85 20.67
N GLY A 652 -7.41 11.86 21.91
CA GLY A 652 -7.17 10.79 22.88
C GLY A 652 -7.90 9.48 22.57
N LEU A 653 -8.94 9.52 21.74
CA LEU A 653 -9.68 8.31 21.33
C LEU A 653 -9.28 7.86 19.93
N VAL A 654 -9.50 8.69 18.91
CA VAL A 654 -9.23 8.35 17.51
C VAL A 654 -7.73 8.21 17.25
N GLY A 655 -6.93 9.17 17.74
CA GLY A 655 -5.48 9.14 17.55
C GLY A 655 -4.81 7.97 18.28
N GLN A 656 -5.30 7.64 19.48
CA GLN A 656 -4.84 6.47 20.23
C GLN A 656 -5.20 5.18 19.48
N ARG A 657 -6.46 5.01 19.04
CA ARG A 657 -6.85 3.82 18.27
C ARG A 657 -6.04 3.64 16.99
N MET A 658 -5.78 4.72 16.25
CA MET A 658 -4.89 4.69 15.08
C MET A 658 -3.47 4.24 15.42
N SER A 659 -2.94 4.71 16.56
CA SER A 659 -1.61 4.34 17.05
C SER A 659 -1.53 2.87 17.44
N ASP A 660 -2.63 2.29 17.92
CA ASP A 660 -2.71 0.91 18.40
C ASP A 660 -3.12 -0.10 17.31
N HIS A 661 -3.73 0.35 16.21
CA HIS A 661 -4.32 -0.55 15.21
C HIS A 661 -3.24 -1.44 14.54
N PRO A 662 -3.48 -2.77 14.42
CA PRO A 662 -2.48 -3.70 13.89
C PRO A 662 -2.25 -3.60 12.38
N ASP A 663 -3.25 -3.12 11.64
CA ASP A 663 -3.16 -2.98 10.17
C ASP A 663 -2.54 -1.66 9.69
N ILE A 664 -2.39 -0.66 10.57
CA ILE A 664 -1.67 0.57 10.23
C ILE A 664 -0.16 0.28 10.26
N ARG A 665 0.55 0.66 9.19
CA ARG A 665 1.99 0.41 9.00
C ARG A 665 2.86 1.64 9.20
N LYS A 666 2.27 2.83 9.13
CA LYS A 666 2.93 4.10 9.43
C LYS A 666 1.97 5.09 10.06
N LEU A 667 2.45 5.87 11.02
CA LEU A 667 1.72 7.01 11.58
C LEU A 667 2.53 8.30 11.39
N GLY A 668 1.97 9.28 10.66
CA GLY A 668 2.52 10.64 10.57
C GLY A 668 1.78 11.57 11.52
N PHE A 669 2.49 12.14 12.49
CA PHE A 669 1.90 13.03 13.49
C PHE A 669 2.58 14.40 13.44
N THR A 670 1.75 15.44 13.47
CA THR A 670 2.17 16.78 13.87
C THR A 670 1.35 17.25 15.06
N GLY A 671 2.01 17.78 16.08
CA GLY A 671 1.36 18.33 17.27
C GLY A 671 2.32 18.50 18.44
N SER A 672 1.82 18.54 19.67
CA SER A 672 2.67 18.82 20.83
C SER A 672 3.58 17.64 21.20
N THR A 673 4.76 17.96 21.76
CA THR A 673 5.77 16.96 22.14
C THR A 673 5.27 15.89 23.12
N PRO A 674 4.49 16.21 24.18
CA PRO A 674 3.95 15.18 25.07
C PRO A 674 3.06 14.15 24.34
N ILE A 675 2.24 14.60 23.39
CA ILE A 675 1.37 13.73 22.60
C ILE A 675 2.19 12.93 21.57
N GLY A 676 3.19 13.54 20.95
CA GLY A 676 4.12 12.84 20.07
C GLY A 676 4.84 11.67 20.76
N LYS A 677 5.30 11.86 22.01
CA LYS A 677 5.90 10.80 22.84
C LYS A 677 4.90 9.67 23.12
N GLN A 678 3.65 10.00 23.43
CA GLN A 678 2.57 9.02 23.66
C GLN A 678 2.29 8.19 22.39
N ILE A 679 2.22 8.84 21.22
CA ILE A 679 1.99 8.19 19.93
C ILE A 679 3.15 7.26 19.58
N MET A 680 4.39 7.74 19.70
CA MET A 680 5.58 6.92 19.44
C MET A 680 5.62 5.68 20.33
N LYS A 681 5.32 5.83 21.62
CA LYS A 681 5.22 4.71 22.57
C LYS A 681 4.18 3.69 22.11
N SER A 682 2.99 4.15 21.74
CA SER A 682 1.89 3.28 21.28
C SER A 682 2.25 2.55 19.97
N CYS A 683 2.90 3.24 19.03
CA CYS A 683 3.42 2.65 17.80
C CYS A 683 4.45 1.53 18.08
N ALA A 684 5.34 1.76 19.04
CA ALA A 684 6.35 0.77 19.44
C ALA A 684 5.74 -0.47 20.10
N VAL A 685 4.77 -0.28 21.01
CA VAL A 685 4.15 -1.38 21.76
C VAL A 685 3.20 -2.22 20.91
N SER A 686 2.51 -1.61 19.94
CA SER A 686 1.47 -2.30 19.17
C SER A 686 2.01 -3.27 18.11
N ASN A 687 2.71 -2.76 17.09
CA ASN A 687 3.14 -3.57 15.94
C ASN A 687 4.43 -3.05 15.26
N LEU A 688 5.21 -2.21 15.94
CA LEU A 688 6.43 -1.57 15.40
C LEU A 688 6.18 -0.83 14.08
N LYS A 689 4.99 -0.23 13.91
CA LYS A 689 4.68 0.66 12.78
C LYS A 689 5.68 1.82 12.74
N LYS A 690 6.05 2.25 11.53
CA LYS A 690 6.89 3.44 11.35
C LYS A 690 6.17 4.66 11.92
N VAL A 691 6.92 5.63 12.42
CA VAL A 691 6.36 6.89 12.91
C VAL A 691 7.22 8.05 12.44
N SER A 692 6.59 9.15 12.02
CA SER A 692 7.25 10.43 11.78
C SER A 692 6.58 11.48 12.66
N LEU A 693 7.39 12.29 13.34
CA LEU A 693 6.95 13.23 14.36
C LEU A 693 7.48 14.62 14.02
N GLU A 694 6.59 15.57 13.81
CA GLU A 694 6.94 16.98 13.82
C GLU A 694 6.25 17.65 15.01
N LEU A 695 7.06 18.10 15.95
CA LEU A 695 6.65 18.53 17.28
C LEU A 695 7.04 20.00 17.49
N GLY A 696 6.65 20.56 18.63
CA GLY A 696 6.78 22.00 18.93
C GLY A 696 8.17 22.60 18.70
N GLY A 697 8.21 23.93 18.64
CA GLY A 697 9.42 24.70 18.40
C GLY A 697 9.60 25.88 19.37
N LYS A 698 10.86 26.21 19.67
CA LYS A 698 11.24 27.51 20.27
C LYS A 698 12.32 28.18 19.42
N SER A 699 11.99 28.32 18.13
CA SER A 699 12.93 28.66 17.07
C SER A 699 13.62 30.02 17.32
N PRO A 700 14.96 30.08 17.33
CA PRO A 700 15.69 31.33 17.51
C PRO A 700 15.86 32.09 16.19
N LEU A 701 15.70 33.41 16.24
CA LEU A 701 16.07 34.33 15.17
C LEU A 701 17.15 35.30 15.67
N ILE A 702 18.35 35.26 15.09
CA ILE A 702 19.48 36.11 15.47
C ILE A 702 19.56 37.30 14.49
N ILE A 703 19.56 38.53 15.00
CA ILE A 703 19.59 39.76 14.20
C ILE A 703 20.84 40.55 14.57
N PHE A 704 21.80 40.58 13.64
CA PHE A 704 23.04 41.35 13.78
C PHE A 704 22.85 42.82 13.36
N SER A 705 23.65 43.70 13.95
CA SER A 705 23.72 45.15 13.72
C SER A 705 23.99 45.54 12.27
N ASP A 706 24.70 44.70 11.51
CA ASP A 706 25.01 44.93 10.11
C ASP A 706 23.89 44.51 9.13
N CYS A 707 22.75 44.05 9.64
CA CYS A 707 21.61 43.68 8.83
C CYS A 707 21.00 44.89 8.11
N ASP A 708 20.06 44.60 7.21
CA ASP A 708 19.18 45.61 6.66
C ASP A 708 18.03 45.86 7.65
N MET A 709 18.09 46.95 8.41
CA MET A 709 17.14 47.23 9.51
C MET A 709 15.66 47.18 9.05
N ASP A 710 15.33 47.77 7.90
CA ASP A 710 13.94 47.81 7.43
C ASP A 710 13.44 46.41 7.06
N LYS A 711 14.30 45.59 6.43
CA LYS A 711 13.97 44.19 6.16
C LYS A 711 13.93 43.36 7.45
N ALA A 712 14.83 43.61 8.40
CA ALA A 712 14.89 42.89 9.66
C ALA A 712 13.61 43.11 10.48
N VAL A 713 13.11 44.35 10.58
CA VAL A 713 11.83 44.65 11.23
C VAL A 713 10.68 43.92 10.54
N ARG A 714 10.57 44.04 9.20
CA ARG A 714 9.49 43.38 8.43
C ARG A 714 9.52 41.86 8.57
N MET A 715 10.69 41.25 8.40
CA MET A 715 10.83 39.79 8.45
C MET A 715 10.79 39.25 9.88
N GLY A 716 11.28 40.01 10.87
CA GLY A 716 11.15 39.69 12.28
C GLY A 716 9.68 39.71 12.72
N MET A 717 8.91 40.71 12.32
CA MET A 717 7.46 40.72 12.50
C MET A 717 6.79 39.54 11.81
N SER A 718 7.11 39.27 10.54
CA SER A 718 6.57 38.10 9.84
C SER A 718 6.91 36.79 10.57
N SER A 719 8.12 36.65 11.11
CA SER A 719 8.55 35.43 11.81
C SER A 719 7.73 35.12 13.05
N VAL A 720 7.06 36.11 13.65
CA VAL A 720 6.25 35.95 14.87
C VAL A 720 4.75 36.04 14.59
N TYR A 721 4.31 37.04 13.83
CA TYR A 721 2.89 37.39 13.71
C TYR A 721 2.19 36.75 12.50
N PHE A 722 2.93 36.14 11.58
CA PHE A 722 2.34 35.43 10.45
C PHE A 722 1.38 34.33 10.91
N ASN A 723 0.20 34.25 10.27
CA ASN A 723 -0.91 33.39 10.69
C ASN A 723 -1.20 33.53 12.20
N LYS A 724 -1.17 34.77 12.70
CA LYS A 724 -1.42 35.13 14.10
C LYS A 724 -0.61 34.31 15.11
N GLY A 725 0.62 33.95 14.73
CA GLY A 725 1.61 33.24 15.56
C GLY A 725 1.37 31.74 15.76
N GLU A 726 0.25 31.21 15.26
CA GLU A 726 -0.03 29.78 15.27
C GLU A 726 0.71 29.12 14.10
N ASN A 727 2.01 28.99 14.28
CA ASN A 727 2.94 28.59 13.25
C ASN A 727 4.11 27.84 13.91
N CYS A 728 4.30 26.57 13.58
CA CYS A 728 5.30 25.73 14.24
C CYS A 728 6.73 26.27 14.08
N ILE A 729 7.02 26.94 12.97
CA ILE A 729 8.33 27.54 12.74
C ILE A 729 8.48 28.96 13.29
N ALA A 730 7.45 29.53 13.93
CA ALA A 730 7.50 30.90 14.44
C ALA A 730 8.76 31.14 15.28
N ALA A 731 9.37 32.32 15.11
CA ALA A 731 10.54 32.71 15.88
C ALA A 731 10.13 32.98 17.33
N GLY A 732 10.13 31.93 18.14
CA GLY A 732 9.74 32.00 19.55
C GLY A 732 10.74 32.75 20.42
N ARG A 733 11.94 33.05 19.90
CA ARG A 733 12.92 33.98 20.50
C ARG A 733 13.61 34.79 19.42
N LEU A 734 13.74 36.09 19.65
CA LEU A 734 14.59 36.96 18.86
C LEU A 734 15.79 37.39 19.71
N PHE A 735 16.99 37.20 19.18
CA PHE A 735 18.22 37.74 19.75
C PHE A 735 18.66 38.91 18.89
N VAL A 736 18.65 40.13 19.45
CA VAL A 736 18.98 41.35 18.73
C VAL A 736 20.26 41.95 19.29
N GLU A 737 21.19 42.31 18.42
CA GLU A 737 22.50 42.83 18.82
C GLU A 737 22.33 44.18 19.55
N GLU A 738 23.09 44.37 20.63
CA GLU A 738 22.91 45.43 21.62
C GLU A 738 22.82 46.82 20.99
N SER A 739 23.72 47.14 20.06
CA SER A 739 23.78 48.44 19.38
C SER A 739 22.54 48.82 18.55
N ILE A 740 21.71 47.86 18.14
CA ILE A 740 20.52 48.10 17.31
C ILE A 740 19.20 47.75 18.01
N HIS A 741 19.24 47.18 19.21
CA HIS A 741 18.05 46.65 19.90
C HIS A 741 16.94 47.69 20.08
N ASP A 742 17.24 48.82 20.73
CA ASP A 742 16.20 49.76 21.14
C ASP A 742 15.51 50.41 19.91
N GLU A 743 16.29 50.67 18.85
CA GLU A 743 15.78 51.16 17.57
C GLU A 743 14.91 50.11 16.85
N TYR A 744 15.34 48.84 16.87
CA TYR A 744 14.55 47.73 16.31
C TYR A 744 13.21 47.60 17.03
N ILE A 745 13.19 47.60 18.37
CA ILE A 745 11.96 47.50 19.16
C ILE A 745 11.02 48.68 18.88
N ARG A 746 11.56 49.91 18.82
CA ARG A 746 10.77 51.10 18.49
C ARG A 746 10.07 50.96 17.14
N ARG A 747 10.81 50.55 16.09
CA ARG A 747 10.25 50.34 14.75
C ARG A 747 9.24 49.20 14.70
N VAL A 748 9.49 48.09 15.40
CA VAL A 748 8.52 46.98 15.52
C VAL A 748 7.20 47.48 16.11
N VAL A 749 7.23 48.24 17.20
CA VAL A 749 6.02 48.79 17.82
C VAL A 749 5.29 49.77 16.89
N GLU A 750 6.03 50.58 16.13
CA GLU A 750 5.45 51.48 15.12
C GLU A 750 4.71 50.74 14.01
N GLU A 751 5.25 49.61 13.55
CA GLU A 751 4.60 48.77 12.54
C GLU A 751 3.43 47.95 13.12
N ILE A 752 3.54 47.43 14.35
CA ILE A 752 2.44 46.72 15.02
C ILE A 752 1.19 47.61 15.13
N LYS A 753 1.38 48.90 15.46
CA LYS A 753 0.27 49.87 15.55
C LYS A 753 -0.45 50.11 14.21
N LYS A 754 0.15 49.73 13.08
CA LYS A 754 -0.47 49.81 11.75
C LYS A 754 -1.27 48.56 11.39
N MET A 755 -1.05 47.44 12.08
CA MET A 755 -1.74 46.18 11.78
C MET A 755 -3.24 46.29 12.07
N LYS A 756 -4.07 45.95 11.08
CA LYS A 756 -5.51 45.91 11.26
C LYS A 756 -5.95 44.58 11.88
N ILE A 757 -6.42 44.63 13.12
CA ILE A 757 -7.06 43.49 13.81
C ILE A 757 -8.55 43.47 13.46
N GLY A 758 -9.05 42.37 12.89
CA GLY A 758 -10.37 42.41 12.27
C GLY A 758 -11.00 41.07 11.97
N ASP A 759 -12.23 41.14 11.43
CA ASP A 759 -12.87 40.00 10.81
C ASP A 759 -11.93 39.44 9.72
N PRO A 760 -11.55 38.16 9.76
CA PRO A 760 -10.62 37.60 8.80
C PRO A 760 -11.17 37.57 7.36
N LEU A 761 -12.47 37.79 7.13
CA LEU A 761 -13.06 37.96 5.80
C LEU A 761 -12.92 39.39 5.26
N ASP A 762 -12.68 40.40 6.10
CA ASP A 762 -12.35 41.75 5.63
C ASP A 762 -10.98 41.74 4.95
N ARG A 763 -10.93 42.16 3.68
CA ARG A 763 -9.73 42.14 2.84
C ARG A 763 -8.58 43.02 3.35
N SER A 764 -8.89 43.95 4.24
CA SER A 764 -7.90 44.83 4.86
C SER A 764 -7.39 44.35 6.21
N THR A 765 -7.93 43.23 6.74
CA THR A 765 -7.44 42.63 7.99
C THR A 765 -6.05 42.03 7.79
N ASP A 766 -5.12 42.36 8.70
CA ASP A 766 -3.78 41.78 8.75
C ASP A 766 -3.67 40.67 9.80
N HIS A 767 -4.47 40.78 10.88
CA HIS A 767 -4.40 39.93 12.06
C HIS A 767 -5.78 39.44 12.49
N GLY A 768 -6.02 38.14 12.32
CA GLY A 768 -7.26 37.45 12.67
C GLY A 768 -7.33 36.99 14.13
N PRO A 769 -8.42 36.31 14.53
CA PRO A 769 -8.54 35.73 15.87
C PRO A 769 -7.61 34.53 16.05
N GLN A 770 -7.34 34.16 17.30
CA GLN A 770 -6.77 32.86 17.64
C GLN A 770 -7.78 31.75 17.38
N ASN A 771 -7.30 30.56 17.07
CA ASN A 771 -8.08 29.46 16.54
C ASN A 771 -9.25 29.01 17.42
N HIS A 772 -9.05 28.96 18.74
CA HIS A 772 -10.09 28.53 19.68
C HIS A 772 -9.85 29.09 21.09
N LYS A 773 -10.91 29.15 21.89
CA LYS A 773 -10.90 29.79 23.23
C LYS A 773 -9.81 29.26 24.16
N ALA A 774 -9.65 27.94 24.26
CA ALA A 774 -8.65 27.35 25.14
C ALA A 774 -7.20 27.70 24.76
N HIS A 775 -6.93 28.01 23.48
CA HIS A 775 -5.63 28.50 23.05
C HIS A 775 -5.42 29.97 23.44
N LEU A 776 -6.42 30.82 23.22
CA LEU A 776 -6.39 32.21 23.67
C LEU A 776 -6.14 32.31 25.19
N ASP A 777 -6.83 31.51 26.00
CA ASP A 777 -6.69 31.54 27.46
C ASP A 777 -5.25 31.20 27.87
N LYS A 778 -4.65 30.17 27.26
CA LYS A 778 -3.24 29.83 27.49
C LYS A 778 -2.28 30.96 27.11
N LEU A 779 -2.57 31.70 26.04
CA LEU A 779 -1.71 32.80 25.62
C LEU A 779 -1.78 34.00 26.57
N VAL A 780 -2.95 34.26 27.15
CA VAL A 780 -3.09 35.27 28.20
C VAL A 780 -2.29 34.85 29.43
N GLU A 781 -2.46 33.60 29.89
CA GLU A 781 -1.67 33.03 31.00
C GLU A 781 -0.15 33.07 30.74
N TYR A 782 0.27 32.78 29.50
CA TYR A 782 1.68 32.85 29.07
C TYR A 782 2.26 34.25 29.23
N CYS A 783 1.52 35.29 28.82
CA CYS A 783 1.94 36.68 28.96
C CYS A 783 1.96 37.14 30.42
N GLU A 784 0.95 36.76 31.21
CA GLU A 784 0.91 37.03 32.65
C GLU A 784 2.12 36.45 33.37
N LEU A 785 2.51 35.22 33.03
CA LEU A 785 3.69 34.57 33.58
C LEU A 785 4.99 35.27 33.15
N GLY A 786 5.08 35.73 31.89
CA GLY A 786 6.21 36.52 31.40
C GLY A 786 6.45 37.80 32.21
N VAL A 787 5.37 38.56 32.47
CA VAL A 787 5.44 39.76 33.33
C VAL A 787 5.81 39.39 34.77
N LYS A 788 5.21 38.33 35.31
CA LYS A 788 5.46 37.87 36.68
C LYS A 788 6.92 37.45 36.91
N GLU A 789 7.57 36.90 35.90
CA GLU A 789 8.98 36.48 35.96
C GLU A 789 9.97 37.62 35.66
N GLY A 790 9.48 38.83 35.37
CA GLY A 790 10.31 40.03 35.26
C GLY A 790 10.66 40.46 33.83
N ALA A 791 10.09 39.84 32.80
CA ALA A 791 10.23 40.35 31.44
C ALA A 791 9.43 41.66 31.26
N THR A 792 9.94 42.57 30.43
CA THR A 792 9.29 43.86 30.16
C THR A 792 8.26 43.71 29.05
N LEU A 793 6.97 43.87 29.37
CA LEU A 793 5.90 43.92 28.38
C LEU A 793 5.86 45.31 27.72
N VAL A 794 6.34 45.42 26.48
CA VAL A 794 6.41 46.68 25.72
C VAL A 794 5.06 47.02 25.09
N TYR A 795 4.36 46.02 24.58
CA TYR A 795 3.08 46.17 23.90
C TYR A 795 2.27 44.87 23.94
N GLY A 796 0.94 44.96 23.99
CA GLY A 796 0.04 43.81 23.88
C GLY A 796 -0.16 43.05 25.20
N GLY A 797 -0.16 41.72 25.11
CA GLY A 797 -0.19 40.80 26.24
C GLY A 797 -1.58 40.41 26.74
N ARG A 798 -2.64 40.82 26.04
CA ARG A 798 -4.05 40.63 26.47
C ARG A 798 -4.98 40.27 25.31
N GLN A 799 -6.15 39.78 25.66
CA GLN A 799 -7.27 39.64 24.75
C GLN A 799 -7.73 41.03 24.26
N VAL A 800 -8.05 41.15 22.97
CA VAL A 800 -8.64 42.36 22.40
C VAL A 800 -10.09 42.47 22.89
N ASP A 801 -10.49 43.67 23.34
CA ASP A 801 -11.86 43.94 23.81
C ASP A 801 -12.86 43.99 22.64
N ARG A 802 -13.19 42.81 22.13
CA ARG A 802 -14.16 42.55 21.06
C ARG A 802 -14.67 41.12 21.15
N GLN A 803 -15.75 40.84 20.44
CA GLN A 803 -16.26 39.47 20.30
C GLN A 803 -15.24 38.57 19.58
N GLY A 804 -15.25 37.27 19.92
CA GLY A 804 -14.33 36.28 19.38
C GLY A 804 -13.06 36.13 20.21
N PHE A 805 -12.10 35.37 19.66
CA PHE A 805 -10.89 34.95 20.37
C PHE A 805 -9.65 35.73 19.91
N PHE A 806 -9.74 37.05 19.88
CA PHE A 806 -8.65 37.90 19.40
C PHE A 806 -7.60 38.20 20.47
N MET A 807 -6.32 38.11 20.12
CA MET A 807 -5.20 38.53 20.97
C MET A 807 -4.44 39.68 20.31
N GLU A 808 -4.03 40.67 21.12
CA GLU A 808 -3.15 41.74 20.66
C GLU A 808 -1.77 41.15 20.24
N PRO A 809 -1.19 41.56 19.11
CA PRO A 809 0.22 41.30 18.83
C PRO A 809 1.05 41.81 20.02
N THR A 810 1.97 40.99 20.51
CA THR A 810 2.64 41.20 21.80
C THR A 810 4.16 41.29 21.61
N VAL A 811 4.82 42.15 22.39
CA VAL A 811 6.29 42.30 22.42
C VAL A 811 6.77 42.31 23.87
N PHE A 812 7.67 41.38 24.18
CA PHE A 812 8.47 41.35 25.40
C PHE A 812 9.93 41.68 25.11
N THR A 813 10.54 42.50 25.96
CA THR A 813 11.99 42.76 26.01
C THR A 813 12.56 42.36 27.37
N ASP A 814 13.87 42.48 27.51
CA ASP A 814 14.60 42.16 28.75
C ASP A 814 14.37 40.72 29.21
N VAL A 815 14.16 39.83 28.23
CA VAL A 815 13.93 38.41 28.47
C VAL A 815 15.26 37.74 28.75
N GLU A 816 15.36 37.10 29.91
CA GLU A 816 16.52 36.29 30.28
C GLU A 816 16.30 34.81 29.96
N ASP A 817 17.38 34.09 29.66
CA ASP A 817 17.33 32.70 29.19
C ASP A 817 16.68 31.72 30.19
N HIS A 818 16.62 32.09 31.47
CA HIS A 818 16.04 31.26 32.52
C HIS A 818 14.51 31.34 32.59
N MET A 819 13.90 32.41 32.06
CA MET A 819 12.46 32.66 32.11
C MET A 819 11.67 31.60 31.33
N PHE A 820 10.46 31.33 31.78
CA PHE A 820 9.49 30.44 31.16
C PHE A 820 9.25 30.81 29.69
N ILE A 821 9.03 32.10 29.41
CA ILE A 821 8.76 32.57 28.05
C ILE A 821 9.96 32.47 27.11
N ALA A 822 11.18 32.27 27.64
CA ALA A 822 12.37 31.98 26.83
C ALA A 822 12.48 30.48 26.46
N LYS A 823 11.74 29.60 27.13
CA LYS A 823 11.84 28.13 26.97
C LYS A 823 10.61 27.54 26.30
N GLU A 824 9.42 27.95 26.75
CA GLU A 824 8.17 27.37 26.31
C GLU A 824 7.64 28.02 25.03
N GLU A 825 7.07 27.19 24.17
CA GLU A 825 6.38 27.61 22.94
C GLU A 825 5.06 28.31 23.30
N SER A 826 4.86 29.54 22.82
CA SER A 826 3.57 30.25 22.98
C SER A 826 2.55 29.76 21.95
N PHE A 827 3.00 29.55 20.70
CA PHE A 827 2.18 29.27 19.54
C PHE A 827 1.12 30.35 19.25
N GLY A 828 1.45 31.60 19.59
CA GLY A 828 0.62 32.78 19.36
C GLY A 828 1.48 34.02 19.07
N PRO A 829 0.87 35.20 18.89
CA PRO A 829 1.52 36.39 18.35
C PRO A 829 2.34 37.12 19.43
N VAL A 830 3.36 36.44 19.99
CA VAL A 830 4.18 36.93 21.11
C VAL A 830 5.65 36.97 20.71
N MET A 831 6.19 38.17 20.49
CA MET A 831 7.60 38.39 20.18
C MET A 831 8.40 38.48 21.47
N VAL A 832 9.30 37.52 21.69
CA VAL A 832 10.13 37.43 22.91
C VAL A 832 11.56 37.81 22.55
N VAL A 833 12.02 38.97 23.02
CA VAL A 833 13.30 39.56 22.59
C VAL A 833 14.33 39.60 23.72
N SER A 834 15.54 39.14 23.42
CA SER A 834 16.72 39.24 24.27
C SER A 834 17.83 40.00 23.56
N LYS A 835 18.59 40.81 24.31
CA LYS A 835 19.83 41.43 23.83
C LYS A 835 20.97 40.41 23.76
N PHE A 836 21.93 40.60 22.86
CA PHE A 836 23.25 39.98 22.94
C PHE A 836 24.34 41.01 22.62
N LYS A 837 25.54 40.81 23.18
CA LYS A 837 26.63 41.80 23.11
C LYS A 837 27.13 41.97 21.68
N ASP A 838 27.52 43.20 21.34
CA ASP A 838 28.12 43.50 20.04
C ASP A 838 29.34 42.60 19.78
N GLY A 839 29.37 41.94 18.62
CA GLY A 839 30.43 41.03 18.18
C GLY A 839 30.42 39.62 18.79
N ASP A 840 29.50 39.30 19.72
CA ASP A 840 29.47 38.01 20.42
C ASP A 840 28.67 36.93 19.67
N VAL A 841 29.26 36.41 18.59
CA VAL A 841 28.64 35.39 17.72
C VAL A 841 28.47 34.04 18.44
N ASP A 842 29.51 33.55 19.12
CA ASP A 842 29.47 32.23 19.77
C ASP A 842 28.61 32.24 21.04
N GLY A 843 28.62 33.34 21.81
CA GLY A 843 27.76 33.49 22.98
C GLY A 843 26.28 33.50 22.61
N VAL A 844 25.87 34.23 21.57
CA VAL A 844 24.47 34.19 21.10
C VAL A 844 24.08 32.83 20.53
N LEU A 845 24.99 32.14 19.82
CA LEU A 845 24.76 30.78 19.32
C LEU A 845 24.52 29.78 20.46
N SER A 846 25.32 29.85 21.53
CA SER A 846 25.14 28.99 22.71
C SER A 846 23.74 29.17 23.32
N ARG A 847 23.23 30.41 23.37
CA ARG A 847 21.91 30.73 23.93
C ARG A 847 20.78 30.31 22.97
N ALA A 848 20.96 30.55 21.67
CA ALA A 848 20.04 30.14 20.63
C ALA A 848 19.85 28.62 20.58
N ASN A 849 20.91 27.85 20.81
CA ASN A 849 20.87 26.39 20.87
C ASN A 849 20.46 25.83 22.25
N ASN A 850 20.44 26.66 23.30
CA ASN A 850 19.98 26.28 24.64
C ASN A 850 18.45 26.17 24.68
N THR A 851 17.95 25.13 24.03
CA THR A 851 16.57 24.68 24.01
C THR A 851 16.56 23.18 23.63
N GLU A 852 15.58 22.45 24.15
CA GLU A 852 15.35 21.05 23.80
C GLU A 852 14.73 20.90 22.40
N PHE A 853 14.24 21.99 21.81
CA PHE A 853 13.66 22.01 20.47
C PHE A 853 14.72 22.25 19.39
N GLY A 854 14.39 21.93 18.15
CA GLY A 854 15.27 22.08 17.00
C GLY A 854 14.52 22.10 15.67
N LEU A 855 13.40 22.83 15.59
CA LEU A 855 12.53 22.82 14.41
C LEU A 855 13.03 23.76 13.31
N ALA A 856 13.05 25.06 13.58
CA ALA A 856 13.55 26.09 12.67
C ALA A 856 14.44 27.09 13.39
N SER A 857 15.09 27.97 12.63
CA SER A 857 15.90 29.08 13.11
C SER A 857 16.12 30.10 12.00
N GLY A 858 16.66 31.28 12.33
CA GLY A 858 17.08 32.22 11.31
C GLY A 858 18.18 33.18 11.75
N VAL A 859 18.83 33.80 10.76
CA VAL A 859 19.88 34.80 10.96
C VAL A 859 19.75 35.95 9.95
N PHE A 860 19.76 37.19 10.45
CA PHE A 860 19.79 38.41 9.63
C PHE A 860 21.13 39.11 9.78
N THR A 861 21.89 39.18 8.69
CA THR A 861 23.21 39.81 8.60
C THR A 861 23.59 40.03 7.14
N ARG A 862 24.33 41.10 6.83
CA ARG A 862 24.91 41.30 5.49
C ARG A 862 26.25 40.61 5.31
N ASP A 863 26.91 40.24 6.41
CA ASP A 863 28.17 39.51 6.38
C ASP A 863 27.94 38.03 6.06
N ILE A 864 28.44 37.62 4.89
CA ILE A 864 28.34 36.24 4.42
C ILE A 864 29.08 35.25 5.34
N ASN A 865 30.17 35.67 5.98
CA ASN A 865 30.93 34.80 6.89
C ASN A 865 30.08 34.48 8.11
N LYS A 866 29.47 35.50 8.74
CA LYS A 866 28.53 35.32 9.85
C LYS A 866 27.32 34.49 9.43
N ALA A 867 26.71 34.78 8.28
CA ALA A 867 25.55 34.05 7.79
C ALA A 867 25.83 32.53 7.66
N MET A 868 26.93 32.16 6.99
CA MET A 868 27.30 30.76 6.81
C MET A 868 27.71 30.10 8.14
N TYR A 869 28.58 30.76 8.91
CA TYR A 869 29.07 30.25 10.20
C TYR A 869 27.95 29.97 11.20
N VAL A 870 26.99 30.90 11.31
CA VAL A 870 25.82 30.77 12.19
C VAL A 870 24.90 29.67 11.67
N SER A 871 24.69 29.56 10.36
CA SER A 871 23.84 28.51 9.80
C SER A 871 24.36 27.09 10.03
N GLU A 872 25.68 26.91 10.04
CA GLU A 872 26.31 25.63 10.35
C GLU A 872 26.18 25.24 11.83
N ARG A 873 26.01 26.22 12.72
CA ARG A 873 26.04 26.03 14.18
C ARG A 873 24.67 26.00 14.83
N LEU A 874 23.64 26.52 14.17
CA LEU A 874 22.26 26.44 14.65
C LEU A 874 21.79 24.98 14.60
N GLU A 875 21.39 24.44 15.74
CA GLU A 875 20.91 23.05 15.85
C GLU A 875 19.40 22.97 15.56
N ALA A 876 19.02 23.26 14.32
CA ALA A 876 17.63 23.23 13.87
C ALA A 876 17.49 22.56 12.49
N GLY A 877 16.32 21.97 12.24
CA GLY A 877 16.02 21.29 10.97
C GLY A 877 15.90 22.22 9.76
N THR A 878 15.76 23.53 9.97
CA THR A 878 15.76 24.56 8.93
C THR A 878 16.43 25.83 9.45
N VAL A 879 17.27 26.46 8.63
CA VAL A 879 17.89 27.77 8.92
C VAL A 879 17.53 28.74 7.81
N PHE A 880 16.86 29.84 8.15
CA PHE A 880 16.58 30.92 7.21
C PHE A 880 17.63 32.03 7.29
N ILE A 881 18.18 32.45 6.15
CA ILE A 881 19.17 33.55 6.09
C ILE A 881 18.53 34.75 5.39
N ASN A 882 18.45 35.90 6.07
CA ASN A 882 17.86 37.15 5.54
C ASN A 882 16.41 37.02 5.02
N THR A 883 15.71 35.99 5.49
CA THR A 883 14.29 35.72 5.26
C THR A 883 13.75 34.87 6.42
N TYR A 884 12.45 34.65 6.48
CA TYR A 884 11.81 33.77 7.44
C TYR A 884 10.46 33.30 6.88
N ASN A 885 9.91 32.20 7.41
CA ASN A 885 8.69 31.56 6.89
C ASN A 885 8.75 31.15 5.41
N LYS A 886 9.94 31.10 4.81
CA LYS A 886 10.10 30.78 3.41
C LYS A 886 10.23 29.28 3.21
N THR A 887 9.15 28.56 3.51
CA THR A 887 8.99 27.16 3.11
C THR A 887 8.74 27.06 1.61
N ASP A 888 8.94 25.86 1.08
CA ASP A 888 8.68 25.52 -0.31
C ASP A 888 8.35 24.04 -0.40
N VAL A 889 7.45 23.65 -1.29
CA VAL A 889 7.01 22.25 -1.43
C VAL A 889 8.15 21.31 -1.82
N ALA A 890 9.22 21.84 -2.43
CA ALA A 890 10.42 21.08 -2.78
C ALA A 890 11.50 21.07 -1.67
N ALA A 891 11.37 21.87 -0.62
CA ALA A 891 12.35 21.94 0.46
C ALA A 891 11.87 21.08 1.65
N PRO A 892 12.66 20.07 2.08
CA PRO A 892 12.26 19.18 3.16
C PRO A 892 12.15 19.92 4.50
N PHE A 893 11.08 19.64 5.23
CA PHE A 893 10.76 20.28 6.50
C PHE A 893 10.59 19.24 7.62
N GLY A 894 11.19 19.48 8.77
CA GLY A 894 11.03 18.65 9.98
C GLY A 894 12.15 18.89 10.98
N GLY A 895 11.92 18.60 12.26
CA GLY A 895 12.80 19.03 13.34
C GLY A 895 13.98 18.09 13.67
N PHE A 896 14.80 18.57 14.59
CA PHE A 896 15.81 17.83 15.36
C PHE A 896 15.42 17.81 16.85
N LYS A 897 16.20 17.11 17.68
CA LYS A 897 16.02 17.05 19.15
C LYS A 897 14.58 16.66 19.54
N GLN A 898 13.94 17.38 20.47
CA GLN A 898 12.56 17.11 20.90
C GLN A 898 11.49 17.69 19.96
N SER A 899 11.87 18.36 18.87
CA SER A 899 10.96 18.72 17.77
C SER A 899 10.64 17.54 16.85
N GLY A 900 11.19 16.35 17.14
CA GLY A 900 10.87 15.11 16.46
C GLY A 900 11.84 14.74 15.33
N PHE A 901 11.35 13.96 14.37
CA PHE A 901 12.13 13.39 13.27
C PHE A 901 11.24 12.95 12.10
N GLY A 902 11.85 12.77 10.94
CA GLY A 902 11.18 12.59 9.66
C GLY A 902 10.95 13.94 8.97
N LYS A 903 10.61 13.89 7.68
CA LYS A 903 10.39 15.10 6.86
C LYS A 903 9.02 15.07 6.20
N ASP A 904 8.37 16.22 6.19
CA ASP A 904 7.32 16.57 5.22
C ASP A 904 7.96 17.39 4.08
N LEU A 905 7.28 17.49 2.94
CA LEU A 905 7.77 18.18 1.73
C LEU A 905 9.07 17.57 1.16
N GLY A 906 9.52 18.10 0.01
CA GLY A 906 10.74 17.64 -0.65
C GLY A 906 10.68 16.18 -1.14
N GLU A 907 11.79 15.69 -1.67
CA GLU A 907 11.92 14.27 -2.03
C GLU A 907 11.98 13.39 -0.77
N GLU A 908 12.59 13.92 0.30
CA GLU A 908 12.84 13.23 1.56
C GLU A 908 11.57 12.71 2.22
N ALA A 909 10.43 13.44 2.11
CA ALA A 909 9.16 12.97 2.64
C ALA A 909 8.71 11.64 2.01
N LEU A 910 9.05 11.35 0.75
CA LEU A 910 8.70 10.08 0.10
C LEU A 910 9.33 8.89 0.84
N HIS A 911 10.53 9.06 1.41
CA HIS A 911 11.22 8.00 2.15
C HIS A 911 10.46 7.59 3.42
N GLU A 912 9.71 8.51 4.03
CA GLU A 912 8.85 8.24 5.19
C GLU A 912 7.62 7.38 4.85
N TYR A 913 7.31 7.25 3.56
CA TYR A 913 6.14 6.55 3.03
C TYR A 913 6.50 5.37 2.12
N LEU A 914 7.78 5.01 2.05
CA LEU A 914 8.30 3.89 1.26
C LEU A 914 9.09 2.90 2.13
N ARG A 915 9.16 1.66 1.67
CA ARG A 915 10.13 0.65 2.11
C ARG A 915 11.04 0.27 0.95
N THR A 916 12.28 -0.09 1.30
CA THR A 916 13.28 -0.55 0.32
C THR A 916 13.40 -2.07 0.42
N LYS A 917 13.14 -2.78 -0.68
CA LYS A 917 13.35 -4.22 -0.80
C LYS A 917 14.59 -4.46 -1.65
N ALA A 918 15.63 -5.09 -1.10
CA ALA A 918 16.78 -5.55 -1.86
C ALA A 918 16.46 -6.91 -2.52
N VAL A 919 16.79 -7.05 -3.79
CA VAL A 919 16.67 -8.28 -4.57
C VAL A 919 18.05 -8.63 -5.09
N THR A 920 18.57 -9.78 -4.68
CA THR A 920 19.87 -10.30 -5.14
C THR A 920 19.64 -11.57 -5.93
N VAL A 921 20.19 -11.61 -7.14
CA VAL A 921 20.16 -12.75 -8.05
C VAL A 921 21.59 -13.20 -8.27
N GLU A 922 21.88 -14.49 -8.08
CA GLU A 922 23.10 -15.12 -8.58
C GLU A 922 22.84 -15.73 -9.96
N TYR A 923 23.75 -15.54 -10.91
CA TYR A 923 23.61 -15.98 -12.30
C TYR A 923 24.93 -16.34 -12.98
#